data_AF-A0A178AIZ1-F1
#
_entry.id   AF-A0A178AIZ1-F1
#
_cell.length_a   1.000
_cell.length_b   1.000
_cell.length_c   1.000
_cell.angle_alpha   90.00
_cell.angle_beta   90.00
_cell.angle_gamma   90.00
#
_symmetry.space_group_name_H-M   'P 1'
#
loop_
_entity.id
_entity.type
_entity.pdbx_description
1 polymer ?
#
loop_
_entity_poly.entity_id
_entity_poly.type
_entity_poly.pdbx_seq_one_letter_code
_entity_poly.pdbx_strand_id
1 'polypeptide(L)'
;MSHPQSPFLRRQTTRITGTDHDDNDRHNSIVGKRSTGDVPHAKKPRSRPPTSLRDRMPFPLSVLPAASGPYSVGSMEVEVPVENPHKISHIKRNGRHLLQLQTVLFTLYYPAAFGSGSGPAPGGEKKWSRETWVPRPRVEVAKGYAKFAGIPDWTAVAFTGATTMLTKLRAYRNSPPASHWPPEHNAKEYGYKVKNEQGSPPEGVDRDPIFPLIIFSHGLGGSKTAYSSLCTEFASYGFVVCAVEHRDGSGPRTFINHSKRARPKRSRHGTDRSEGRDPSEGPEFQKESKDPSGLDHTEEELRQGYHHVDYIFPKDNPTDTSPNNEHGVDRELRDAQIELRLCELEEAYRVLKIICAGDGERIERENRRGEGYIGGSSRGLKGVDWARWKNRFHVNKYTLAGHSFGAATVVEALRHTDRFKNVSAGIIYDIWGAPIKPPAEEPKHRIHLPLLGINSEAFMYWQSNFDAVQSLMEEASEHGYPAYLLTVRGSVHITQSDFSILYRRVTSYLLKATVNPTRAIDLNISASLEFLRLILPHFGGGKTIIDRCMTDEGLLKTELLEEMPDEHRPTEQFIAAKLRVEHEFRNRLVSAVRRKLKRKYHHSAGPGYSISDEVWSHFKPTEEQLKKWIDAEERKESRIYGTSAEKGDPKDTASKTADSTGTTIDDVGNNNRPSLSDADEEQRIDDSEVRTPSGSDKKDTQKRVETSGNKLQDEAQEDKAQARHTNNASAAADGGSNGAPPDTWLGIVPALREGPQQQ
;
A
#
# COMPACT_ATOMS: atom_id res chain seq x y z
N MET A 1 -46.87 -1.80 -19.40
CA MET A 1 -45.49 -1.59 -19.89
C MET A 1 -44.57 -1.97 -18.75
N SER A 2 -43.98 -3.16 -18.84
CA SER A 2 -43.03 -3.69 -17.86
C SER A 2 -41.73 -2.90 -17.95
N HIS A 3 -41.32 -2.25 -16.85
CA HIS A 3 -39.94 -1.77 -16.72
C HIS A 3 -38.99 -2.95 -16.97
N PRO A 4 -37.95 -2.81 -17.81
CA PRO A 4 -36.90 -3.82 -17.88
C PRO A 4 -36.34 -4.01 -16.47
N GLN A 5 -36.34 -5.26 -15.99
CA GLN A 5 -35.69 -5.59 -14.72
C GLN A 5 -34.26 -5.07 -14.75
N SER A 6 -33.85 -4.36 -13.69
CA SER A 6 -32.49 -3.83 -13.56
C SER A 6 -31.48 -4.95 -13.79
N PRO A 7 -30.42 -4.74 -14.60
CA PRO A 7 -29.50 -5.80 -14.96
C PRO A 7 -28.65 -6.31 -13.78
N PHE A 8 -28.67 -5.66 -12.62
CA PHE A 8 -27.87 -5.97 -11.44
C PHE A 8 -28.70 -6.09 -10.16
N LEU A 9 -28.15 -6.77 -9.14
CA LEU A 9 -28.77 -6.89 -7.83
C LEU A 9 -28.26 -5.78 -6.89
N ARG A 10 -29.13 -4.80 -6.64
CA ARG A 10 -28.96 -3.79 -5.58
C ARG A 10 -29.95 -4.08 -4.46
N ARG A 11 -29.60 -3.71 -3.23
CA ARG A 11 -30.51 -3.79 -2.07
C ARG A 11 -31.88 -3.17 -2.38
N GLN A 12 -32.94 -3.68 -1.73
CA GLN A 12 -34.32 -3.28 -2.02
C GLN A 12 -34.70 -1.89 -1.49
N THR A 13 -34.05 -1.40 -0.42
CA THR A 13 -34.31 -0.06 0.16
C THR A 13 -33.04 0.81 0.16
N THR A 14 -33.09 2.00 -0.46
CA THR A 14 -31.91 2.89 -0.60
C THR A 14 -31.70 3.85 0.58
N ARG A 15 -32.71 4.09 1.42
CA ARG A 15 -32.57 4.91 2.63
C ARG A 15 -32.08 4.07 3.80
N ILE A 16 -31.09 4.57 4.54
CA ILE A 16 -30.83 4.14 5.92
C ILE A 16 -32.03 4.63 6.76
N THR A 17 -33.08 3.81 6.82
CA THR A 17 -34.28 4.10 7.61
C THR A 17 -33.90 4.07 9.09
N GLY A 18 -33.76 5.25 9.69
CA GLY A 18 -33.90 5.42 11.12
C GLY A 18 -35.32 5.92 11.35
N THR A 19 -36.23 5.06 11.75
CA THR A 19 -37.55 5.47 12.22
C THR A 19 -37.59 5.22 13.71
N ASP A 20 -37.60 6.29 14.49
CA ASP A 20 -38.25 6.28 15.80
C ASP A 20 -39.73 5.96 15.55
N HIS A 21 -40.09 4.67 15.64
CA HIS A 21 -41.49 4.28 15.61
C HIS A 21 -42.03 4.32 17.03
N ASP A 22 -42.92 5.29 17.26
CA ASP A 22 -43.90 5.28 18.34
C ASP A 22 -44.59 3.91 18.44
N ASP A 23 -44.86 3.53 19.68
CA ASP A 23 -45.49 2.29 20.10
C ASP A 23 -46.75 1.92 19.29
N ASN A 24 -46.89 0.61 19.07
CA ASN A 24 -48.03 -0.12 18.51
C ASN A 24 -48.04 -0.34 16.99
N ASP A 25 -47.26 -1.32 16.52
CA ASP A 25 -47.85 -2.45 15.80
C ASP A 25 -46.89 -3.64 15.75
N ARG A 26 -47.25 -4.70 16.49
CA ARG A 26 -46.51 -5.96 16.52
C ARG A 26 -46.85 -6.80 15.30
N HIS A 27 -46.02 -6.69 14.26
CA HIS A 27 -45.80 -7.82 13.36
C HIS A 27 -44.55 -8.59 13.78
N ASN A 28 -44.74 -9.88 14.08
CA ASN A 28 -43.71 -10.80 14.57
C ASN A 28 -42.61 -11.02 13.52
N SER A 29 -41.55 -10.22 13.57
CA SER A 29 -40.25 -10.54 13.00
C SER A 29 -39.45 -11.43 13.98
N ILE A 30 -38.94 -12.55 13.48
CA ILE A 30 -38.21 -13.60 14.24
C ILE A 30 -36.77 -13.14 14.58
N VAL A 31 -36.59 -11.91 15.04
CA VAL A 31 -35.30 -11.40 15.54
C VAL A 31 -35.50 -10.62 16.84
N GLY A 32 -36.12 -11.28 17.83
CA GLY A 32 -36.04 -10.84 19.22
C GLY A 32 -34.69 -11.23 19.83
N LYS A 33 -33.62 -10.46 19.57
CA LYS A 33 -32.38 -10.55 20.34
C LYS A 33 -31.80 -9.15 20.59
N ARG A 34 -31.82 -8.76 21.87
CA ARG A 34 -31.08 -7.62 22.45
C ARG A 34 -29.69 -7.49 21.79
N SER A 35 -29.41 -6.30 21.25
CA SER A 35 -28.10 -5.89 20.72
C SER A 35 -26.99 -6.23 21.72
N THR A 36 -26.25 -7.30 21.43
CA THR A 36 -24.97 -7.57 22.07
C THR A 36 -23.92 -6.82 21.26
N GLY A 37 -23.18 -5.90 21.86
CA GLY A 37 -22.13 -5.12 21.16
C GLY A 37 -20.90 -5.91 20.71
N ASP A 38 -21.04 -7.20 20.38
CA ASP A 38 -20.02 -8.06 19.80
C ASP A 38 -20.53 -8.57 18.44
N VAL A 39 -19.64 -8.72 17.45
CA VAL A 39 -19.96 -9.34 16.15
C VAL A 39 -20.49 -10.77 16.39
N PRO A 40 -21.71 -11.13 15.93
CA PRO A 40 -22.28 -12.45 16.15
C PRO A 40 -21.38 -13.55 15.60
N HIS A 41 -21.24 -14.66 16.34
CA HIS A 41 -20.58 -15.90 15.88
C HIS A 41 -19.21 -15.76 15.17
N ALA A 42 -18.50 -14.63 15.35
CA ALA A 42 -17.31 -14.30 14.58
C ALA A 42 -16.21 -15.38 14.65
N LYS A 43 -15.58 -15.66 13.51
CA LYS A 43 -14.46 -16.59 13.42
C LYS A 43 -13.24 -16.01 14.13
N LYS A 44 -12.34 -16.89 14.58
CA LYS A 44 -11.03 -16.46 15.08
C LYS A 44 -10.17 -15.97 13.90
N PRO A 45 -9.28 -14.99 14.14
CA PRO A 45 -8.26 -14.64 13.15
C PRO A 45 -7.42 -15.85 12.73
N ARG A 46 -6.89 -15.83 11.50
CA ARG A 46 -5.99 -16.87 10.99
C ARG A 46 -4.77 -17.03 11.90
N SER A 47 -4.29 -18.28 12.02
CA SER A 47 -3.18 -18.63 12.90
C SER A 47 -1.87 -17.99 12.44
N ARG A 48 -1.17 -17.35 13.38
CA ARG A 48 0.08 -16.62 13.17
C ARG A 48 0.99 -16.84 14.38
N PRO A 49 1.80 -17.91 14.42
CA PRO A 49 2.65 -18.16 15.57
C PRO A 49 3.68 -17.03 15.73
N PRO A 50 4.06 -16.67 16.96
CA PRO A 50 5.12 -15.71 17.21
C PRO A 50 6.46 -16.25 16.69
N THR A 51 7.19 -15.42 15.96
CA THR A 51 8.49 -15.75 15.34
C THR A 51 9.68 -15.39 16.22
N SER A 52 9.47 -14.56 17.25
CA SER A 52 10.52 -14.14 18.18
C SER A 52 9.95 -13.89 19.59
N LEU A 53 10.84 -13.85 20.59
CA LEU A 53 10.46 -13.46 21.96
C LEU A 53 9.82 -12.06 22.01
N ARG A 54 10.25 -11.15 21.13
CA ARG A 54 9.66 -9.81 21.04
C ARG A 54 8.20 -9.83 20.62
N ASP A 55 7.78 -10.84 19.88
CA ASP A 55 6.39 -11.01 19.45
C ASP A 55 5.47 -11.44 20.61
N ARG A 56 6.06 -11.84 21.74
CA ARG A 56 5.35 -12.19 22.97
C ARG A 56 5.33 -11.05 23.99
N MET A 57 6.04 -9.94 23.74
CA MET A 57 6.08 -8.83 24.69
C MET A 57 4.72 -8.11 24.73
N PRO A 58 4.14 -7.91 25.91
CA PRO A 58 2.90 -7.16 26.06
C PRO A 58 3.12 -5.65 25.81
N PHE A 59 2.00 -4.93 25.72
CA PHE A 59 1.95 -3.46 25.76
C PHE A 59 2.93 -2.88 26.80
N PRO A 60 3.68 -1.81 26.50
CA PRO A 60 3.41 -0.82 25.43
C PRO A 60 4.02 -1.11 24.05
N LEU A 61 4.87 -2.13 23.91
CA LEU A 61 5.52 -2.44 22.63
C LEU A 61 4.55 -3.17 21.69
N SER A 62 3.84 -2.39 20.86
CA SER A 62 2.90 -2.93 19.88
C SER A 62 3.64 -3.54 18.68
N VAL A 63 3.40 -4.82 18.42
CA VAL A 63 3.99 -5.55 17.30
C VAL A 63 2.96 -5.83 16.22
N LEU A 64 3.38 -5.75 14.96
CA LEU A 64 2.57 -6.18 13.83
C LEU A 64 2.51 -7.72 13.78
N PRO A 65 1.38 -8.32 13.37
CA PRO A 65 1.23 -9.77 13.23
C PRO A 65 2.07 -10.31 12.06
N ALA A 66 2.54 -11.56 12.15
CA ALA A 66 3.19 -12.22 11.02
C ALA A 66 2.17 -12.51 9.89
N ALA A 67 2.65 -12.57 8.65
CA ALA A 67 1.81 -12.86 7.49
C ALA A 67 1.27 -14.30 7.53
N SER A 68 0.00 -14.51 7.17
CA SER A 68 -0.65 -15.82 7.24
C SER A 68 -0.46 -16.71 6.00
N GLY A 69 -0.10 -16.13 4.85
CA GLY A 69 0.13 -16.86 3.61
C GLY A 69 1.42 -17.69 3.56
N PRO A 70 1.57 -18.55 2.53
CA PRO A 70 2.67 -19.51 2.41
C PRO A 70 4.02 -18.87 2.07
N TYR A 71 4.09 -17.62 1.64
CA TYR A 71 5.39 -17.00 1.38
C TYR A 71 5.93 -16.26 2.63
N SER A 72 7.26 -16.33 2.81
CA SER A 72 7.97 -15.30 3.55
C SER A 72 7.95 -14.00 2.76
N VAL A 73 8.08 -12.85 3.41
CA VAL A 73 7.89 -11.54 2.75
C VAL A 73 9.19 -10.73 2.76
N GLY A 74 9.56 -10.23 1.59
CA GLY A 74 10.64 -9.30 1.36
C GLY A 74 10.13 -7.87 1.29
N SER A 75 11.01 -6.90 1.52
CA SER A 75 10.71 -5.47 1.37
C SER A 75 11.88 -4.69 0.80
N MET A 76 11.60 -3.70 -0.04
CA MET A 76 12.57 -2.74 -0.56
C MET A 76 12.00 -1.32 -0.47
N GLU A 77 12.83 -0.34 -0.14
CA GLU A 77 12.44 1.07 -0.07
C GLU A 77 13.17 1.84 -1.16
N VAL A 78 12.38 2.42 -2.08
CA VAL A 78 12.87 3.03 -3.31
C VAL A 78 12.38 4.46 -3.38
N GLU A 79 13.31 5.42 -3.39
CA GLU A 79 13.05 6.82 -3.75
C GLU A 79 13.92 7.19 -4.94
N VAL A 80 13.33 7.50 -6.09
CA VAL A 80 14.08 7.93 -7.27
C VAL A 80 13.52 9.26 -7.81
N PRO A 81 14.35 10.06 -8.49
CA PRO A 81 13.87 11.24 -9.21
C PRO A 81 12.83 10.83 -10.27
N VAL A 82 11.83 11.69 -10.47
CA VAL A 82 10.90 11.55 -11.60
C VAL A 82 11.56 12.02 -12.89
N GLU A 83 11.07 11.56 -14.05
CA GLU A 83 11.66 11.95 -15.34
C GLU A 83 11.37 13.40 -15.71
N ASN A 84 10.17 13.88 -15.38
CA ASN A 84 9.75 15.26 -15.64
C ASN A 84 9.31 15.93 -14.33
N PRO A 85 10.22 16.53 -13.55
CA PRO A 85 9.85 17.29 -12.36
C PRO A 85 9.06 18.54 -12.73
N HIS A 86 7.89 18.76 -12.11
CA HIS A 86 7.03 19.90 -12.42
C HIS A 86 6.05 20.24 -11.30
N LYS A 87 5.44 21.42 -11.40
CA LYS A 87 4.36 21.90 -10.52
C LYS A 87 3.03 21.35 -11.01
N ILE A 88 2.21 20.84 -10.10
CA ILE A 88 0.94 20.18 -10.45
C ILE A 88 -0.21 21.17 -10.57
N SER A 89 -0.27 22.15 -9.68
CA SER A 89 -1.35 23.13 -9.64
C SER A 89 -0.84 24.53 -9.42
N HIS A 90 -1.73 25.51 -9.62
CA HIS A 90 -1.46 26.92 -9.38
C HIS A 90 -1.55 27.31 -7.89
N ILE A 91 -1.91 26.36 -7.02
CA ILE A 91 -2.15 26.62 -5.59
C ILE A 91 -0.82 26.96 -4.90
N LYS A 92 -0.78 28.16 -4.31
CA LYS A 92 0.40 28.67 -3.61
C LYS A 92 0.12 29.02 -2.14
N ARG A 93 1.12 28.83 -1.28
CA ARG A 93 1.19 29.47 0.05
C ARG A 93 2.51 30.18 0.20
N ASN A 94 2.47 31.41 0.70
CA ASN A 94 3.65 32.27 0.86
C ASN A 94 4.45 32.37 -0.45
N GLY A 95 3.75 32.53 -1.58
CA GLY A 95 4.34 32.63 -2.92
C GLY A 95 4.86 31.32 -3.53
N ARG A 96 4.83 30.19 -2.81
CA ARG A 96 5.37 28.90 -3.24
C ARG A 96 4.29 27.91 -3.63
N HIS A 97 4.49 27.16 -4.71
CA HIS A 97 3.57 26.08 -5.09
C HIS A 97 3.58 24.96 -4.05
N LEU A 98 2.38 24.52 -3.65
CA LEU A 98 2.22 23.47 -2.64
C LEU A 98 2.50 22.08 -3.19
N LEU A 99 2.10 21.83 -4.44
CA LEU A 99 2.07 20.49 -5.03
C LEU A 99 3.07 20.44 -6.18
N GLN A 100 4.17 19.73 -5.94
CA GLN A 100 5.33 19.68 -6.84
C GLN A 100 5.85 18.24 -6.93
N LEU A 101 5.82 17.65 -8.13
CA LEU A 101 6.34 16.32 -8.40
C LEU A 101 7.85 16.40 -8.61
N GLN A 102 8.62 15.61 -7.85
CA GLN A 102 10.11 15.66 -7.89
C GLN A 102 10.76 14.28 -7.77
N THR A 103 10.22 13.45 -6.88
CA THR A 103 10.67 12.07 -6.65
C THR A 103 9.44 11.21 -6.42
N VAL A 104 9.53 9.93 -6.78
CA VAL A 104 8.56 8.93 -6.32
C VAL A 104 9.18 8.11 -5.19
N LEU A 105 8.45 7.90 -4.08
CA LEU A 105 8.84 7.01 -2.98
C LEU A 105 7.81 5.91 -2.81
N PHE A 106 8.26 4.67 -2.69
CA PHE A 106 7.41 3.55 -2.30
C PHE A 106 8.17 2.49 -1.49
N THR A 107 7.40 1.66 -0.78
CA THR A 107 7.89 0.36 -0.27
C THR A 107 7.32 -0.75 -1.13
N LEU A 108 8.19 -1.58 -1.70
CA LEU A 108 7.81 -2.79 -2.43
C LEU A 108 7.77 -3.96 -1.44
N TYR A 109 6.64 -4.65 -1.32
CA TYR A 109 6.49 -5.91 -0.59
C TYR A 109 6.31 -7.04 -1.59
N TYR A 110 6.94 -8.19 -1.35
CA TYR A 110 6.94 -9.27 -2.34
C TYR A 110 7.21 -10.65 -1.72
N PRO A 111 6.85 -11.74 -2.41
CA PRO A 111 7.15 -13.11 -1.97
C PRO A 111 8.66 -13.32 -1.97
N ALA A 112 9.23 -13.74 -0.84
CA ALA A 112 10.66 -13.89 -0.66
C ALA A 112 11.11 -15.36 -0.75
N ALA A 113 12.34 -15.55 -1.20
CA ALA A 113 12.96 -16.86 -1.30
C ALA A 113 13.10 -17.56 0.06
N PHE A 114 13.30 -18.88 0.02
CA PHE A 114 13.58 -19.67 1.22
C PHE A 114 14.82 -19.16 1.96
N GLY A 115 14.83 -19.35 3.28
CA GLY A 115 15.92 -18.86 4.13
C GLY A 115 15.93 -17.35 4.33
N SER A 116 14.91 -16.61 3.86
CA SER A 116 14.74 -15.20 4.21
C SER A 116 14.68 -15.01 5.72
N GLY A 117 15.64 -14.26 6.27
CA GLY A 117 15.77 -14.06 7.72
C GLY A 117 16.71 -15.03 8.44
N SER A 118 17.29 -16.02 7.74
CA SER A 118 18.31 -16.93 8.27
C SER A 118 19.66 -16.76 7.55
N GLY A 119 20.75 -17.07 8.24
CA GLY A 119 22.10 -16.86 7.70
C GLY A 119 22.47 -15.38 7.48
N PRO A 120 23.50 -15.11 6.65
CA PRO A 120 23.88 -13.75 6.26
C PRO A 120 22.78 -13.05 5.47
N ALA A 121 22.62 -11.74 5.69
CA ALA A 121 21.74 -10.91 4.87
C ALA A 121 22.32 -10.72 3.46
N PRO A 122 21.49 -10.35 2.46
CA PRO A 122 21.96 -10.17 1.07
C PRO A 122 23.13 -9.19 0.91
N GLY A 123 23.21 -8.15 1.75
CA GLY A 123 24.32 -7.18 1.78
C GLY A 123 25.58 -7.67 2.50
N GLY A 124 25.65 -8.96 2.90
CA GLY A 124 26.76 -9.56 3.62
C GLY A 124 26.72 -9.38 5.15
N GLU A 125 25.71 -8.70 5.69
CA GLU A 125 25.65 -8.46 7.13
C GLU A 125 25.26 -9.73 7.91
N LYS A 126 25.89 -9.92 9.08
CA LYS A 126 25.63 -11.07 9.97
C LYS A 126 24.17 -11.23 10.42
N LYS A 127 23.39 -10.14 10.41
CA LYS A 127 22.00 -10.12 10.86
C LYS A 127 21.11 -9.49 9.82
N TRP A 128 20.02 -10.17 9.53
CA TRP A 128 18.91 -9.63 8.75
C TRP A 128 18.29 -8.41 9.43
N SER A 129 17.67 -7.57 8.61
CA SER A 129 16.98 -6.38 9.10
C SER A 129 15.62 -6.17 8.46
N ARG A 130 14.81 -5.41 9.17
CA ARG A 130 13.45 -5.03 8.79
C ARG A 130 13.30 -3.53 8.99
N GLU A 131 12.51 -2.90 8.15
CA GLU A 131 12.17 -1.49 8.28
C GLU A 131 11.39 -1.25 9.58
N THR A 132 11.39 -0.02 10.07
CA THR A 132 10.48 0.37 11.16
C THR A 132 9.15 0.84 10.59
N TRP A 133 8.06 0.60 11.32
CA TRP A 133 6.73 1.06 10.97
C TRP A 133 6.67 2.59 10.90
N VAL A 134 7.27 3.28 11.88
CA VAL A 134 7.59 4.72 11.76
C VAL A 134 8.85 4.87 10.91
N PRO A 135 8.80 5.52 9.73
CA PRO A 135 9.97 5.75 8.89
C PRO A 135 10.99 6.70 9.54
N ARG A 136 12.21 6.74 9.01
CA ARG A 136 13.22 7.70 9.44
C ARG A 136 13.01 9.06 8.75
N PRO A 137 13.39 10.18 9.40
CA PRO A 137 13.77 10.32 10.82
C PRO A 137 12.55 10.21 11.73
N ARG A 138 12.57 9.28 12.69
CA ARG A 138 11.35 8.87 13.41
C ARG A 138 10.75 9.96 14.29
N VAL A 139 11.61 10.75 14.93
CA VAL A 139 11.19 11.88 15.77
C VAL A 139 10.46 12.90 14.91
N GLU A 140 11.01 13.22 13.74
CA GLU A 140 10.38 14.20 12.84
C GLU A 140 9.08 13.69 12.24
N VAL A 141 8.98 12.41 11.89
CA VAL A 141 7.71 11.81 11.47
C VAL A 141 6.67 11.86 12.61
N ALA A 142 7.09 11.61 13.85
CA ALA A 142 6.20 11.72 15.01
C ALA A 142 5.70 13.17 15.23
N LYS A 143 6.54 14.19 15.00
CA LYS A 143 6.12 15.59 14.97
C LYS A 143 5.11 15.88 13.86
N GLY A 144 5.29 15.27 12.68
CA GLY A 144 4.29 15.30 11.61
C GLY A 144 2.92 14.81 12.06
N TYR A 145 2.89 13.68 12.78
CA TYR A 145 1.66 13.20 13.42
C TYR A 145 1.12 14.15 14.49
N ALA A 146 1.99 14.81 15.27
CA ALA A 146 1.58 15.81 16.25
C ALA A 146 0.85 16.98 15.58
N LYS A 147 1.45 17.52 14.51
CA LYS A 147 0.89 18.60 13.71
C LYS A 147 -0.42 18.21 13.04
N PHE A 148 -0.49 17.00 12.48
CA PHE A 148 -1.72 16.46 11.90
C PHE A 148 -2.85 16.32 12.95
N ALA A 149 -2.51 15.92 14.18
CA ALA A 149 -3.45 15.73 15.26
C ALA A 149 -3.78 17.01 16.06
N GLY A 150 -3.08 18.13 15.83
CA GLY A 150 -3.25 19.36 16.59
C GLY A 150 -2.76 19.30 18.03
N ILE A 151 -1.77 18.45 18.32
CA ILE A 151 -1.19 18.27 19.66
C ILE A 151 0.28 18.71 19.70
N PRO A 152 0.83 19.06 20.88
CA PRO A 152 2.23 19.44 21.01
C PRO A 152 3.20 18.34 20.54
N ASP A 153 4.28 18.71 19.85
CA ASP A 153 5.30 17.78 19.32
C ASP A 153 5.77 16.72 20.32
N TRP A 154 6.06 17.15 21.56
CA TRP A 154 6.61 16.27 22.58
C TRP A 154 5.64 15.16 22.99
N THR A 155 4.32 15.37 22.89
CA THR A 155 3.33 14.35 23.27
C THR A 155 3.32 13.21 22.27
N ALA A 156 3.30 13.51 20.96
CA ALA A 156 3.34 12.52 19.91
C ALA A 156 4.69 11.80 19.88
N VAL A 157 5.80 12.53 20.08
CA VAL A 157 7.15 11.93 20.16
C VAL A 157 7.27 10.99 21.36
N ALA A 158 6.79 11.39 22.54
CA ALA A 158 6.80 10.52 23.73
C ALA A 158 5.90 9.30 23.54
N PHE A 159 4.69 9.49 23.03
CA PHE A 159 3.74 8.41 22.78
C PHE A 159 4.27 7.39 21.75
N THR A 160 4.75 7.87 20.60
CA THR A 160 5.34 7.00 19.57
C THR A 160 6.61 6.34 20.09
N GLY A 161 7.46 7.05 20.83
CA GLY A 161 8.67 6.52 21.47
C GLY A 161 8.38 5.36 22.42
N ALA A 162 7.33 5.49 23.24
CA ALA A 162 6.90 4.47 24.18
C ALA A 162 6.23 3.26 23.51
N THR A 163 5.68 3.42 22.30
CA THR A 163 4.81 2.40 21.67
C THR A 163 5.38 1.80 20.39
N THR A 164 5.45 2.58 19.31
CA THR A 164 5.60 2.07 17.94
C THR A 164 6.88 2.49 17.23
N MET A 165 7.69 3.38 17.81
CA MET A 165 8.88 3.93 17.17
C MET A 165 9.91 2.86 16.79
N LEU A 166 9.97 1.75 17.53
CA LEU A 166 10.87 0.63 17.24
C LEU A 166 10.16 -0.58 16.62
N THR A 167 8.85 -0.49 16.39
CA THR A 167 8.06 -1.56 15.77
C THR A 167 8.58 -1.82 14.38
N LYS A 168 8.79 -3.11 14.08
CA LYS A 168 9.34 -3.57 12.80
C LYS A 168 8.22 -4.02 11.88
N LEU A 169 8.35 -3.66 10.61
CA LEU A 169 7.57 -4.27 9.54
C LEU A 169 7.83 -5.78 9.51
N ARG A 170 6.87 -6.54 8.98
CA ARG A 170 6.93 -8.02 8.89
C ARG A 170 7.44 -8.49 7.54
N ALA A 171 8.44 -7.76 7.03
CA ALA A 171 9.11 -8.01 5.77
C ALA A 171 10.63 -7.78 5.91
N TYR A 172 11.42 -8.63 5.28
CA TYR A 172 12.89 -8.59 5.35
C TYR A 172 13.47 -7.72 4.24
N ARG A 173 14.39 -6.80 4.60
CA ARG A 173 15.00 -5.90 3.62
C ARG A 173 15.77 -6.68 2.55
N ASN A 174 15.55 -6.31 1.29
CA ASN A 174 16.33 -6.72 0.12
C ASN A 174 16.39 -8.24 -0.11
N SER A 175 15.44 -9.00 0.44
CA SER A 175 15.45 -10.46 0.26
C SER A 175 15.36 -10.83 -1.22
N PRO A 176 15.99 -11.92 -1.70
CA PRO A 176 15.76 -12.40 -3.05
C PRO A 176 14.27 -12.73 -3.28
N PRO A 177 13.70 -12.45 -4.46
CA PRO A 177 12.32 -12.83 -4.76
C PRO A 177 12.18 -14.37 -4.81
N ALA A 178 11.04 -14.89 -4.36
CA ALA A 178 10.77 -16.33 -4.37
C ALA A 178 10.78 -16.88 -5.80
N SER A 179 11.43 -18.02 -6.07
CA SER A 179 11.40 -18.76 -7.35
C SER A 179 10.58 -20.05 -7.29
N HIS A 180 9.91 -20.31 -6.17
CA HIS A 180 9.21 -21.57 -5.92
C HIS A 180 7.68 -21.39 -5.94
N TRP A 181 7.00 -22.42 -6.43
CA TRP A 181 5.56 -22.55 -6.29
C TRP A 181 5.18 -22.99 -4.87
N PRO A 182 4.01 -22.57 -4.35
CA PRO A 182 3.53 -23.02 -3.06
C PRO A 182 2.92 -24.43 -3.19
N PRO A 183 2.93 -25.26 -2.14
CA PRO A 183 2.34 -26.60 -2.16
C PRO A 183 0.84 -26.59 -2.50
N GLU A 184 0.37 -27.60 -3.24
CA GLU A 184 -1.05 -27.78 -3.55
C GLU A 184 -1.83 -28.18 -2.27
N HIS A 185 -3.05 -27.65 -2.10
CA HIS A 185 -4.01 -28.00 -1.04
C HIS A 185 -3.69 -27.59 0.41
N ASN A 186 -2.49 -27.10 0.72
CA ASN A 186 -2.05 -26.94 2.12
C ASN A 186 -2.40 -25.61 2.81
N ALA A 187 -2.89 -24.61 2.07
CA ALA A 187 -3.29 -23.33 2.67
C ALA A 187 -4.57 -23.41 3.52
N LYS A 188 -5.44 -24.40 3.26
CA LYS A 188 -6.78 -24.50 3.86
C LYS A 188 -6.79 -24.72 5.38
N GLU A 189 -5.73 -25.30 5.97
CA GLU A 189 -5.70 -25.54 7.42
C GLU A 189 -4.49 -24.91 8.16
N TYR A 190 -3.33 -24.69 7.54
CA TYR A 190 -2.12 -24.24 8.26
C TYR A 190 -1.10 -23.42 7.44
N GLY A 191 -1.51 -22.45 6.62
CA GLY A 191 -0.64 -21.69 5.70
C GLY A 191 0.71 -21.16 6.24
N TYR A 192 0.84 -20.88 7.54
CA TYR A 192 2.13 -20.47 8.13
C TYR A 192 3.16 -21.61 8.27
N LYS A 193 2.72 -22.88 8.36
CA LYS A 193 3.60 -24.04 8.58
C LYS A 193 4.43 -24.38 7.34
N VAL A 194 3.92 -24.02 6.17
CA VAL A 194 4.49 -24.39 4.87
C VAL A 194 5.39 -23.29 4.27
N LYS A 195 5.78 -22.28 5.08
CA LYS A 195 6.54 -21.11 4.59
C LYS A 195 7.90 -21.41 3.93
N ASN A 196 8.39 -22.64 4.06
CA ASN A 196 9.65 -23.11 3.46
C ASN A 196 9.47 -24.41 2.67
N GLU A 197 8.29 -24.64 2.09
CA GLU A 197 7.99 -25.82 1.28
C GLU A 197 7.74 -25.45 -0.18
N GLN A 198 8.29 -26.25 -1.09
CA GLN A 198 8.09 -26.09 -2.53
C GLN A 198 7.03 -27.08 -3.03
N GLY A 199 6.02 -26.55 -3.72
CA GLY A 199 5.07 -27.35 -4.49
C GLY A 199 5.56 -27.65 -5.90
N SER A 200 5.00 -28.68 -6.53
CA SER A 200 5.20 -28.96 -7.95
C SER A 200 4.69 -27.80 -8.80
N PRO A 201 5.37 -27.40 -9.89
CA PRO A 201 4.81 -26.44 -10.84
C PRO A 201 3.44 -26.88 -11.36
N PRO A 202 2.56 -25.93 -11.74
CA PRO A 202 1.29 -26.27 -12.39
C PRO A 202 1.51 -27.07 -13.68
N GLU A 203 0.55 -27.92 -14.02
CA GLU A 203 0.59 -28.71 -15.27
C GLU A 203 0.76 -27.79 -16.48
N GLY A 204 1.73 -28.12 -17.35
CA GLY A 204 2.06 -27.32 -18.53
C GLY A 204 2.86 -26.03 -18.26
N VAL A 205 3.36 -25.80 -17.04
CA VAL A 205 4.16 -24.63 -16.68
C VAL A 205 5.55 -25.04 -16.17
N ASP A 206 6.53 -25.06 -17.07
CA ASP A 206 7.93 -25.41 -16.76
C ASP A 206 8.78 -24.22 -16.28
N ARG A 207 8.15 -23.15 -15.80
CA ARG A 207 8.84 -21.92 -15.36
C ARG A 207 8.50 -21.53 -13.92
N ASP A 208 9.37 -20.72 -13.33
CA ASP A 208 9.16 -20.06 -12.05
C ASP A 208 7.86 -19.25 -12.04
N PRO A 209 7.23 -19.06 -10.86
CA PRO A 209 6.03 -18.25 -10.76
C PRO A 209 6.30 -16.78 -11.14
N ILE A 210 5.35 -16.20 -11.87
CA ILE A 210 5.30 -14.75 -12.15
C ILE A 210 4.17 -14.17 -11.30
N PHE A 211 4.51 -13.25 -10.42
CA PHE A 211 3.57 -12.74 -9.42
C PHE A 211 2.69 -11.60 -9.98
N PRO A 212 1.39 -11.53 -9.65
CA PRO A 212 0.58 -10.36 -9.96
C PRO A 212 1.07 -9.12 -9.20
N LEU A 213 0.85 -7.94 -9.80
CA LEU A 213 1.23 -6.65 -9.23
C LEU A 213 0.00 -5.91 -8.69
N ILE A 214 0.14 -5.37 -7.48
CA ILE A 214 -0.79 -4.41 -6.88
C ILE A 214 -0.01 -3.11 -6.60
N ILE A 215 -0.52 -1.96 -7.03
CA ILE A 215 -0.04 -0.66 -6.57
C ILE A 215 -1.05 -0.11 -5.56
N PHE A 216 -0.57 0.23 -4.37
CA PHE A 216 -1.39 0.62 -3.23
C PHE A 216 -1.24 2.10 -2.89
N SER A 217 -2.37 2.81 -2.79
CA SER A 217 -2.44 4.23 -2.41
C SER A 217 -3.03 4.42 -1.00
N HIS A 218 -2.32 5.14 -0.14
CA HIS A 218 -2.77 5.39 1.24
C HIS A 218 -3.83 6.50 1.34
N GLY A 219 -4.62 6.49 2.41
CA GLY A 219 -5.55 7.57 2.76
C GLY A 219 -4.89 8.81 3.38
N LEU A 220 -5.72 9.81 3.72
CA LEU A 220 -5.30 10.99 4.49
C LEU A 220 -4.75 10.60 5.87
N GLY A 221 -3.68 11.25 6.31
CA GLY A 221 -2.95 10.89 7.54
C GLY A 221 -2.23 9.53 7.46
N GLY A 222 -2.32 8.83 6.33
CA GLY A 222 -1.62 7.58 6.07
C GLY A 222 -0.20 7.76 5.53
N SER A 223 0.48 6.65 5.34
CA SER A 223 1.82 6.55 4.75
C SER A 223 2.00 5.19 4.06
N LYS A 224 3.08 5.00 3.31
CA LYS A 224 3.49 3.72 2.70
C LYS A 224 3.64 2.58 3.70
N THR A 225 3.83 2.90 4.99
CA THR A 225 3.99 1.91 6.06
C THR A 225 2.74 1.73 6.92
N ALA A 226 1.72 2.59 6.80
CA ALA A 226 0.51 2.53 7.61
C ALA A 226 -0.45 1.36 7.25
N TYR A 227 -0.19 0.68 6.13
CA TYR A 227 -0.98 -0.46 5.62
C TYR A 227 -0.10 -1.71 5.46
N SER A 228 1.00 -1.78 6.20
CA SER A 228 2.00 -2.82 6.02
C SER A 228 1.47 -4.22 6.33
N SER A 229 0.51 -4.39 7.24
CA SER A 229 -0.12 -5.70 7.48
C SER A 229 -0.90 -6.18 6.26
N LEU A 230 -1.69 -5.29 5.64
CA LEU A 230 -2.45 -5.60 4.43
C LEU A 230 -1.50 -5.94 3.26
N CYS A 231 -0.48 -5.10 3.03
CA CYS A 231 0.51 -5.31 1.96
C CYS A 231 1.34 -6.58 2.18
N THR A 232 1.70 -6.88 3.43
CA THR A 232 2.44 -8.09 3.80
C THR A 232 1.58 -9.34 3.65
N GLU A 233 0.28 -9.28 3.94
CA GLU A 233 -0.63 -10.41 3.70
C GLU A 233 -0.71 -10.70 2.19
N PHE A 234 -1.03 -9.71 1.35
CA PHE A 234 -1.01 -9.88 -0.12
C PHE A 234 0.31 -10.47 -0.62
N ALA A 235 1.45 -9.93 -0.17
CA ALA A 235 2.75 -10.47 -0.55
C ALA A 235 2.96 -11.93 -0.10
N SER A 236 2.45 -12.29 1.08
CA SER A 236 2.51 -13.68 1.54
C SER A 236 1.62 -14.64 0.76
N TYR A 237 0.62 -14.12 0.03
CA TYR A 237 -0.27 -14.87 -0.89
C TYR A 237 0.22 -14.82 -2.35
N GLY A 238 1.45 -14.35 -2.60
CA GLY A 238 2.06 -14.41 -3.93
C GLY A 238 1.85 -13.17 -4.79
N PHE A 239 1.77 -11.98 -4.19
CA PHE A 239 1.65 -10.71 -4.92
C PHE A 239 2.88 -9.83 -4.73
N VAL A 240 3.27 -9.09 -5.76
CA VAL A 240 4.14 -7.92 -5.57
C VAL A 240 3.24 -6.73 -5.27
N VAL A 241 3.51 -6.02 -4.17
CA VAL A 241 2.71 -4.88 -3.72
C VAL A 241 3.59 -3.65 -3.60
N CYS A 242 3.33 -2.62 -4.41
CA CYS A 242 4.00 -1.33 -4.36
C CYS A 242 3.17 -0.33 -3.56
N ALA A 243 3.53 -0.09 -2.30
CA ALA A 243 2.87 0.90 -1.45
C ALA A 243 3.52 2.27 -1.63
N VAL A 244 2.83 3.19 -2.32
CA VAL A 244 3.35 4.53 -2.64
C VAL A 244 3.18 5.46 -1.44
N GLU A 245 4.18 6.29 -1.17
CA GLU A 245 4.08 7.42 -0.25
C GLU A 245 3.83 8.69 -1.06
N HIS A 246 2.67 9.29 -0.88
CA HIS A 246 2.29 10.49 -1.61
C HIS A 246 2.93 11.76 -1.02
N ARG A 247 3.39 12.65 -1.90
CA ARG A 247 4.05 13.93 -1.61
C ARG A 247 3.13 15.15 -1.73
N ASP A 248 1.84 14.87 -1.78
CA ASP A 248 0.75 15.83 -1.93
C ASP A 248 0.32 16.53 -0.63
N GLY A 249 1.00 16.27 0.48
CA GLY A 249 0.60 16.77 1.78
C GLY A 249 -0.68 16.12 2.31
N SER A 250 -1.05 14.94 1.81
CA SER A 250 -2.13 14.14 2.41
C SER A 250 -1.63 13.28 3.57
N GLY A 251 -0.32 12.99 3.64
CA GLY A 251 0.32 12.26 4.73
C GLY A 251 0.69 13.17 5.92
N PRO A 252 1.03 12.60 7.08
CA PRO A 252 1.35 13.38 8.29
C PRO A 252 2.64 14.19 8.14
N ARG A 253 3.70 13.54 7.61
CA ARG A 253 4.95 14.16 7.17
C ARG A 253 5.71 13.20 6.29
N THR A 254 6.30 13.71 5.23
CA THR A 254 7.18 12.96 4.35
C THR A 254 8.38 13.81 3.91
N PHE A 255 9.44 13.17 3.45
CA PHE A 255 10.69 13.82 3.06
C PHE A 255 10.99 13.59 1.59
N ILE A 256 11.44 14.65 0.92
CA ILE A 256 11.85 14.65 -0.48
C ILE A 256 13.33 14.99 -0.52
N ASN A 257 14.16 14.03 -0.92
CA ASN A 257 15.58 14.27 -1.15
C ASN A 257 15.78 14.88 -2.53
N HIS A 258 16.72 15.82 -2.68
CA HIS A 258 17.10 16.43 -3.95
C HIS A 258 18.59 16.78 -3.99
N SER A 259 19.07 17.20 -5.17
CA SER A 259 20.48 17.51 -5.37
C SER A 259 20.94 18.64 -4.44
N LYS A 260 22.04 18.43 -3.73
CA LYS A 260 22.66 19.46 -2.88
C LYS A 260 23.37 20.49 -3.75
N ARG A 261 23.14 21.78 -3.50
CA ARG A 261 23.97 22.85 -4.08
C ARG A 261 25.36 22.82 -3.44
N ALA A 262 26.41 22.78 -4.25
CA ALA A 262 27.78 22.85 -3.75
C ALA A 262 27.99 24.18 -3.00
N ARG A 263 28.59 24.13 -1.81
CA ARG A 263 28.97 25.37 -1.11
C ARG A 263 29.94 26.14 -2.00
N PRO A 264 29.76 27.46 -2.22
CA PRO A 264 30.79 28.25 -2.87
C PRO A 264 32.09 28.05 -2.09
N LYS A 265 33.15 27.62 -2.78
CA LYS A 265 34.49 27.54 -2.19
C LYS A 265 34.82 28.95 -1.71
N ARG A 266 34.82 29.18 -0.40
CA ARG A 266 35.46 30.37 0.17
C ARG A 266 36.93 30.29 -0.24
N SER A 267 37.37 31.19 -1.12
CA SER A 267 38.80 31.37 -1.42
C SER A 267 39.50 31.70 -0.10
N ARG A 268 40.18 30.71 0.48
CA ARG A 268 41.10 30.94 1.59
C ARG A 268 42.40 31.46 0.99
N HIS A 269 42.66 32.74 1.22
CA HIS A 269 43.86 33.52 0.87
C HIS A 269 44.02 33.82 -0.63
N GLY A 270 44.05 35.07 -1.11
CA GLY A 270 44.21 36.33 -0.38
C GLY A 270 45.67 36.64 -0.03
N THR A 271 46.60 36.33 -0.91
CA THR A 271 47.87 37.06 -1.05
C THR A 271 48.18 37.16 -2.54
N ASP A 272 47.68 38.20 -3.19
CA ASP A 272 48.55 38.92 -4.10
C ASP A 272 48.14 40.40 -4.18
N ARG A 273 49.13 41.27 -4.00
CA ARG A 273 49.02 42.70 -4.23
C ARG A 273 49.20 42.89 -5.74
N SER A 274 48.17 43.31 -6.45
CA SER A 274 48.39 44.09 -7.67
C SER A 274 47.19 44.98 -7.95
N GLU A 275 47.56 46.17 -8.40
CA GLU A 275 46.80 47.41 -8.41
C GLU A 275 45.81 47.47 -9.58
N GLY A 276 44.77 48.29 -9.42
CA GLY A 276 43.98 48.84 -10.52
C GLY A 276 42.67 48.11 -10.85
N ARG A 277 41.61 48.41 -10.09
CA ARG A 277 40.24 48.32 -10.63
C ARG A 277 39.36 49.46 -10.12
N ASP A 278 38.64 50.04 -11.07
CA ASP A 278 37.74 51.19 -11.02
C ASP A 278 36.63 51.04 -9.95
N PRO A 279 36.30 52.06 -9.13
CA PRO A 279 35.26 51.97 -8.11
C PRO A 279 33.81 52.01 -8.62
N SER A 280 33.57 52.02 -9.94
CA SER A 280 32.22 52.19 -10.51
C SER A 280 31.41 50.90 -10.74
N GLU A 281 31.94 49.72 -10.46
CA GLU A 281 31.17 48.47 -10.46
C GLU A 281 30.66 48.15 -9.04
N GLY A 282 29.42 48.56 -8.77
CA GLY A 282 28.68 48.04 -7.61
C GLY A 282 28.64 46.51 -7.62
N PRO A 283 28.42 45.84 -6.48
CA PRO A 283 28.45 44.38 -6.44
C PRO A 283 27.41 43.86 -7.43
N GLU A 284 27.88 43.23 -8.52
CA GLU A 284 27.03 42.43 -9.37
C GLU A 284 26.33 41.43 -8.43
N PHE A 285 25.03 41.67 -8.22
CA PHE A 285 24.12 40.69 -7.65
C PHE A 285 24.29 39.45 -8.53
N GLN A 286 25.05 38.47 -8.05
CA GLN A 286 25.12 37.15 -8.67
C GLN A 286 23.67 36.68 -8.76
N LYS A 287 23.14 36.69 -9.99
CA LYS A 287 21.79 36.24 -10.32
C LYS A 287 21.53 34.96 -9.53
N GLU A 288 20.52 34.98 -8.68
CA GLU A 288 19.97 33.79 -8.03
C GLU A 288 19.90 32.69 -9.08
N SER A 289 20.78 31.69 -8.96
CA SER A 289 20.77 30.58 -9.91
C SER A 289 19.51 29.81 -9.61
N LYS A 290 18.45 30.07 -10.38
CA LYS A 290 17.18 29.38 -10.29
C LYS A 290 17.45 27.88 -10.29
N ASP A 291 16.73 27.15 -9.43
CA ASP A 291 16.78 25.69 -9.40
C ASP A 291 16.62 25.16 -10.84
N PRO A 292 17.59 24.39 -11.37
CA PRO A 292 17.53 23.89 -12.74
C PRO A 292 16.31 23.01 -13.00
N SER A 293 15.62 22.51 -11.97
CA SER A 293 14.38 21.75 -12.13
C SER A 293 13.12 22.63 -12.30
N GLY A 294 13.23 23.94 -12.14
CA GLY A 294 12.10 24.88 -12.25
C GLY A 294 11.11 24.81 -11.08
N LEU A 295 11.46 24.10 -10.01
CA LEU A 295 10.68 23.96 -8.79
C LEU A 295 10.97 25.08 -7.79
N ASP A 296 10.03 25.30 -6.86
CA ASP A 296 10.10 26.36 -5.87
C ASP A 296 10.83 25.88 -4.60
N HIS A 297 12.13 25.61 -4.69
CA HIS A 297 12.98 25.35 -3.51
C HIS A 297 13.49 26.65 -2.90
N THR A 298 13.62 26.67 -1.57
CA THR A 298 14.38 27.73 -0.89
C THR A 298 15.89 27.45 -0.98
N GLU A 299 16.71 28.50 -0.87
CA GLU A 299 18.17 28.33 -0.80
C GLU A 299 18.61 27.44 0.37
N GLU A 300 17.85 27.46 1.48
CA GLU A 300 18.11 26.56 2.59
C GLU A 300 17.84 25.09 2.21
N GLU A 301 16.71 24.80 1.57
CA GLU A 301 16.37 23.45 1.12
C GLU A 301 17.43 22.94 0.14
N LEU A 302 17.83 23.76 -0.86
CA LEU A 302 18.89 23.42 -1.82
C LEU A 302 20.24 23.14 -1.14
N ARG A 303 20.57 23.92 -0.09
CA ARG A 303 21.79 23.72 0.71
C ARG A 303 21.73 22.44 1.54
N GLN A 304 20.57 22.11 2.10
CA GLN A 304 20.36 20.89 2.89
C GLN A 304 20.28 19.63 2.01
N GLY A 305 19.79 19.76 0.77
CA GLY A 305 19.57 18.66 -0.17
C GLY A 305 18.29 17.87 0.10
N TYR A 306 17.39 18.41 0.90
CA TYR A 306 16.08 17.84 1.13
C TYR A 306 15.14 18.91 1.69
N HIS A 307 13.85 18.62 1.63
CA HIS A 307 12.81 19.29 2.39
C HIS A 307 11.78 18.26 2.87
N HIS A 308 10.83 18.72 3.69
CA HIS A 308 9.71 17.90 4.12
C HIS A 308 8.39 18.53 3.73
N VAL A 309 7.39 17.68 3.50
CA VAL A 309 6.01 18.07 3.25
C VAL A 309 5.19 17.54 4.43
N ASP A 310 4.55 18.45 5.14
CA ASP A 310 3.58 18.14 6.20
C ASP A 310 2.18 17.98 5.63
N TYR A 311 1.26 17.47 6.45
CA TYR A 311 -0.16 17.52 6.13
C TYR A 311 -0.61 18.94 5.80
N ILE A 312 -1.29 19.11 4.66
CA ILE A 312 -1.84 20.37 4.19
C ILE A 312 -3.33 20.41 4.52
N PHE A 313 -3.68 21.24 5.51
CA PHE A 313 -5.07 21.61 5.77
C PHE A 313 -5.55 22.60 4.71
N PRO A 314 -6.76 22.44 4.15
CA PRO A 314 -7.33 23.41 3.21
C PRO A 314 -7.41 24.81 3.82
N LYS A 315 -7.22 25.82 2.98
CA LYS A 315 -7.19 27.22 3.45
C LYS A 315 -8.63 27.63 3.74
N ASP A 316 -8.88 28.21 4.91
CA ASP A 316 -10.21 28.68 5.34
C ASP A 316 -11.27 27.55 5.49
N ASN A 317 -10.91 26.28 5.24
CA ASN A 317 -11.76 25.09 5.44
C ASN A 317 -10.96 23.90 6.01
N PRO A 318 -10.37 24.01 7.21
CA PRO A 318 -9.45 22.99 7.71
C PRO A 318 -10.14 21.69 8.20
N THR A 319 -11.47 21.66 8.23
CA THR A 319 -12.31 20.50 8.59
C THR A 319 -13.07 19.94 7.40
N ASP A 320 -12.57 20.12 6.16
CA ASP A 320 -13.20 19.70 4.91
C ASP A 320 -13.50 18.19 4.80
N THR A 321 -12.86 17.37 5.62
CA THR A 321 -13.09 15.92 5.70
C THR A 321 -14.28 15.53 6.58
N SER A 322 -14.82 16.46 7.38
CA SER A 322 -15.88 16.16 8.34
C SER A 322 -17.23 15.95 7.64
N PRO A 323 -17.99 14.89 7.97
CA PRO A 323 -19.30 14.62 7.37
C PRO A 323 -20.30 15.76 7.49
N ASN A 324 -20.20 16.53 8.58
CA ASN A 324 -21.12 17.62 8.94
C ASN A 324 -20.54 19.01 8.62
N ASN A 325 -19.53 19.10 7.74
CA ASN A 325 -18.93 20.39 7.39
C ASN A 325 -19.84 21.18 6.43
N GLU A 326 -20.28 22.37 6.83
CA GLU A 326 -21.16 23.23 6.04
C GLU A 326 -20.51 23.71 4.74
N HIS A 327 -19.18 23.89 4.73
CA HIS A 327 -18.42 24.31 3.55
C HIS A 327 -18.12 23.17 2.57
N GLY A 328 -18.46 21.92 2.92
CA GLY A 328 -18.13 20.75 2.10
C GLY A 328 -16.64 20.51 1.96
N VAL A 329 -16.26 19.77 0.90
CA VAL A 329 -14.86 19.44 0.59
C VAL A 329 -14.20 20.57 -0.20
N ASP A 330 -12.94 20.91 0.12
CA ASP A 330 -12.13 21.79 -0.71
C ASP A 330 -11.72 21.07 -2.00
N ARG A 331 -12.57 21.18 -3.03
CA ARG A 331 -12.37 20.49 -4.31
C ARG A 331 -11.09 20.92 -5.01
N GLU A 332 -10.74 22.20 -4.95
CA GLU A 332 -9.55 22.71 -5.62
C GLU A 332 -8.28 22.05 -5.08
N LEU A 333 -8.13 22.00 -3.76
CA LEU A 333 -6.98 21.33 -3.13
C LEU A 333 -7.04 19.81 -3.34
N ARG A 334 -8.19 19.17 -3.08
CA ARG A 334 -8.29 17.71 -3.15
C ARG A 334 -8.12 17.18 -4.57
N ASP A 335 -8.63 17.87 -5.58
CA ASP A 335 -8.45 17.48 -6.98
C ASP A 335 -6.98 17.64 -7.42
N ALA A 336 -6.32 18.74 -7.01
CA ALA A 336 -4.90 18.93 -7.28
C ALA A 336 -4.02 17.88 -6.56
N GLN A 337 -4.39 17.48 -5.34
CA GLN A 337 -3.74 16.37 -4.63
C GLN A 337 -3.94 15.05 -5.37
N ILE A 338 -5.15 14.74 -5.83
CA ILE A 338 -5.41 13.54 -6.64
C ILE A 338 -4.55 13.56 -7.91
N GLU A 339 -4.44 14.68 -8.62
CA GLU A 339 -3.61 14.75 -9.83
C GLU A 339 -2.13 14.44 -9.53
N LEU A 340 -1.57 15.02 -8.46
CA LEU A 340 -0.21 14.69 -8.03
C LEU A 340 -0.06 13.20 -7.73
N ARG A 341 -1.05 12.61 -7.05
CA ARG A 341 -1.05 11.18 -6.73
C ARG A 341 -1.10 10.31 -8.00
N LEU A 342 -1.88 10.69 -9.02
CA LEU A 342 -1.91 10.00 -10.31
C LEU A 342 -0.53 10.02 -10.97
N CYS A 343 0.14 11.17 -11.01
CA CYS A 343 1.50 11.28 -11.54
C CYS A 343 2.50 10.40 -10.75
N GLU A 344 2.36 10.33 -9.42
CA GLU A 344 3.20 9.46 -8.59
C GLU A 344 2.96 7.97 -8.86
N LEU A 345 1.72 7.56 -9.17
CA LEU A 345 1.41 6.19 -9.58
C LEU A 345 2.04 5.84 -10.94
N GLU A 346 2.01 6.77 -11.90
CA GLU A 346 2.66 6.62 -13.21
C GLU A 346 4.18 6.46 -13.07
N GLU A 347 4.82 7.29 -12.24
CA GLU A 347 6.25 7.21 -11.94
C GLU A 347 6.62 5.93 -11.18
N ALA A 348 5.81 5.51 -10.20
CA ALA A 348 6.02 4.23 -9.52
C ALA A 348 5.94 3.07 -10.51
N TYR A 349 4.94 3.07 -11.39
CA TYR A 349 4.79 2.06 -12.43
C TYR A 349 5.99 2.03 -13.40
N ARG A 350 6.52 3.20 -13.78
CA ARG A 350 7.74 3.30 -14.59
C ARG A 350 8.94 2.61 -13.93
N VAL A 351 9.16 2.87 -12.64
CA VAL A 351 10.24 2.24 -11.86
C VAL A 351 10.04 0.72 -11.77
N LEU A 352 8.80 0.27 -11.57
CA LEU A 352 8.47 -1.16 -11.52
C LEU A 352 8.76 -1.86 -12.85
N LYS A 353 8.53 -1.21 -14.01
CA LYS A 353 8.92 -1.75 -15.31
C LYS A 353 10.43 -1.99 -15.41
N ILE A 354 11.24 -1.05 -14.92
CA ILE A 354 12.71 -1.17 -14.91
C ILE A 354 13.15 -2.35 -14.02
N ILE A 355 12.57 -2.47 -12.82
CA ILE A 355 12.86 -3.60 -11.91
C ILE A 355 12.46 -4.93 -12.56
N CYS A 356 11.28 -5.01 -13.18
CA CYS A 356 10.79 -6.22 -13.85
C CYS A 356 11.64 -6.59 -15.08
N ALA A 357 12.27 -5.63 -15.76
CA ALA A 357 13.20 -5.90 -16.85
C ALA A 357 14.53 -6.53 -16.37
N GLY A 358 14.82 -6.46 -15.06
CA GLY A 358 16.10 -6.87 -14.47
C GLY A 358 17.13 -5.73 -14.40
N ASP A 359 16.78 -4.51 -14.83
CA ASP A 359 17.67 -3.35 -14.92
C ASP A 359 17.71 -2.51 -13.62
N GLY A 360 17.44 -3.15 -12.48
CA GLY A 360 17.30 -2.47 -11.20
C GLY A 360 18.59 -1.86 -10.65
N GLU A 361 19.76 -2.19 -11.22
CA GLU A 361 21.03 -1.50 -10.89
C GLU A 361 20.95 0.01 -11.14
N ARG A 362 20.19 0.44 -12.16
CA ARG A 362 19.91 1.85 -12.40
C ARG A 362 19.14 2.46 -11.22
N ILE A 363 18.11 1.76 -10.77
CA ILE A 363 17.28 2.19 -9.63
C ILE A 363 18.12 2.26 -8.36
N GLU A 364 19.02 1.31 -8.14
CA GLU A 364 19.95 1.34 -7.00
C GLU A 364 20.86 2.57 -7.00
N ARG A 365 21.45 2.94 -8.15
CA ARG A 365 22.29 4.14 -8.26
C ARG A 365 21.53 5.43 -8.01
N GLU A 366 20.29 5.51 -8.50
CA GLU A 366 19.42 6.68 -8.34
C GLU A 366 18.75 6.74 -6.96
N ASN A 367 18.74 5.64 -6.21
CA ASN A 367 17.97 5.52 -4.97
C ASN A 367 18.46 6.48 -3.87
N ARG A 368 17.57 7.37 -3.45
CA ARG A 368 17.77 8.35 -2.38
C ARG A 368 17.41 7.81 -0.98
N ARG A 369 17.28 6.49 -0.82
CA ARG A 369 17.08 5.80 0.48
C ARG A 369 18.33 5.07 0.98
N GLY A 370 19.47 5.32 0.35
CA GLY A 370 20.80 4.89 0.79
C GLY A 370 21.40 5.75 1.90
N GLU A 371 22.67 5.49 2.20
CA GLU A 371 23.45 6.24 3.17
C GLU A 371 23.66 7.70 2.72
N GLY A 372 23.60 8.66 3.66
CA GLY A 372 23.81 10.09 3.38
C GLY A 372 22.55 10.89 3.00
N TYR A 373 21.44 10.22 2.71
CA TYR A 373 20.14 10.84 2.44
C TYR A 373 19.22 10.85 3.66
N ILE A 374 18.33 11.85 3.75
CA ILE A 374 17.36 11.89 4.86
C ILE A 374 16.37 10.75 4.73
N GLY A 375 16.09 10.09 5.84
CA GLY A 375 15.23 8.91 5.88
C GLY A 375 15.87 7.64 5.31
N GLY A 376 17.09 7.72 4.76
CA GLY A 376 17.83 6.58 4.24
C GLY A 376 18.37 5.64 5.33
N SER A 377 18.95 4.53 4.88
CA SER A 377 19.62 3.57 5.74
C SER A 377 20.96 3.14 5.15
N SER A 378 21.91 2.71 5.99
CA SER A 378 23.20 2.18 5.54
C SER A 378 23.07 0.97 4.60
N ARG A 379 21.91 0.30 4.63
CA ARG A 379 21.58 -0.82 3.75
C ARG A 379 21.15 -0.39 2.36
N GLY A 380 20.38 0.69 2.23
CA GLY A 380 19.77 1.08 0.95
C GLY A 380 19.21 -0.14 0.19
N LEU A 381 19.62 -0.29 -1.07
CA LEU A 381 19.38 -1.47 -1.91
C LEU A 381 20.63 -2.34 -2.09
N LYS A 382 21.66 -2.16 -1.25
CA LYS A 382 22.91 -2.92 -1.33
C LYS A 382 22.63 -4.43 -1.22
N GLY A 383 23.28 -5.21 -2.08
CA GLY A 383 23.20 -6.68 -2.09
C GLY A 383 21.95 -7.25 -2.76
N VAL A 384 21.14 -6.43 -3.43
CA VAL A 384 20.02 -6.92 -4.24
C VAL A 384 20.57 -7.53 -5.53
N ASP A 385 20.21 -8.78 -5.81
CA ASP A 385 20.51 -9.45 -7.08
C ASP A 385 19.41 -9.09 -8.10
N TRP A 386 19.64 -8.04 -8.88
CA TRP A 386 18.66 -7.50 -9.83
C TRP A 386 18.36 -8.45 -11.00
N ALA A 387 19.29 -9.32 -11.38
CA ALA A 387 19.05 -10.32 -12.41
C ALA A 387 17.91 -11.27 -12.03
N ARG A 388 17.76 -11.58 -10.73
CA ARG A 388 16.66 -12.41 -10.23
C ARG A 388 15.28 -11.76 -10.31
N TRP A 389 15.20 -10.46 -10.60
CA TRP A 389 13.92 -9.74 -10.74
C TRP A 389 13.37 -9.74 -12.15
N LYS A 390 14.19 -10.13 -13.14
CA LYS A 390 13.78 -10.22 -14.53
C LYS A 390 12.55 -11.12 -14.68
N ASN A 391 11.47 -10.57 -15.23
CA ASN A 391 10.21 -11.24 -15.51
C ASN A 391 9.56 -11.92 -14.28
N ARG A 392 9.77 -11.39 -13.07
CA ARG A 392 9.21 -12.00 -11.84
C ARG A 392 7.83 -11.53 -11.44
N PHE A 393 7.32 -10.46 -12.05
CA PHE A 393 5.96 -10.00 -11.80
C PHE A 393 5.36 -9.31 -13.04
N HIS A 394 4.03 -9.28 -13.11
CA HIS A 394 3.32 -8.71 -14.25
C HIS A 394 3.35 -7.18 -14.20
N VAL A 395 3.83 -6.56 -15.28
CA VAL A 395 3.71 -5.11 -15.50
C VAL A 395 2.74 -4.77 -16.64
N ASN A 396 2.36 -5.74 -17.46
CA ASN A 396 1.43 -5.53 -18.57
C ASN A 396 -0.04 -5.44 -18.11
N LYS A 397 -0.35 -6.04 -16.96
CA LYS A 397 -1.62 -5.93 -16.25
C LYS A 397 -1.35 -5.84 -14.77
N TYR A 398 -1.93 -4.86 -14.09
CA TYR A 398 -1.81 -4.71 -12.64
C TYR A 398 -3.10 -4.18 -12.01
N THR A 399 -3.27 -4.42 -10.72
CA THR A 399 -4.42 -3.95 -9.95
C THR A 399 -4.05 -2.69 -9.19
N LEU A 400 -4.96 -1.73 -9.16
CA LEU A 400 -4.87 -0.59 -8.24
C LEU A 400 -5.68 -0.87 -6.98
N ALA A 401 -5.10 -0.59 -5.82
CA ALA A 401 -5.79 -0.70 -4.55
C ALA A 401 -5.57 0.56 -3.71
N GLY A 402 -6.55 0.95 -2.90
CA GLY A 402 -6.39 2.14 -2.07
C GLY A 402 -7.38 2.21 -0.93
N HIS A 403 -7.03 2.99 0.10
CA HIS A 403 -7.90 3.23 1.26
C HIS A 403 -8.28 4.70 1.37
N SER A 404 -9.55 4.99 1.69
CA SER A 404 -10.02 6.37 1.96
C SER A 404 -9.72 7.31 0.80
N PHE A 405 -8.93 8.36 0.99
CA PHE A 405 -8.50 9.24 -0.10
C PHE A 405 -7.69 8.51 -1.18
N GLY A 406 -6.94 7.47 -0.82
CA GLY A 406 -6.27 6.59 -1.78
C GLY A 406 -7.24 5.75 -2.61
N ALA A 407 -8.41 5.39 -2.07
CA ALA A 407 -9.46 4.77 -2.86
C ALA A 407 -10.08 5.76 -3.86
N ALA A 408 -10.23 7.05 -3.50
CA ALA A 408 -10.64 8.08 -4.45
C ALA A 408 -9.61 8.25 -5.58
N THR A 409 -8.31 8.18 -5.27
CA THR A 409 -7.23 8.15 -6.27
C THR A 409 -7.36 6.96 -7.21
N VAL A 410 -7.66 5.76 -6.68
CA VAL A 410 -7.88 4.57 -7.50
C VAL A 410 -9.05 4.78 -8.45
N VAL A 411 -10.18 5.31 -7.97
CA VAL A 411 -11.35 5.59 -8.83
C VAL A 411 -11.00 6.54 -9.97
N GLU A 412 -10.30 7.64 -9.68
CA GLU A 412 -9.88 8.60 -10.70
C GLU A 412 -8.93 7.95 -11.72
N ALA A 413 -7.99 7.12 -11.27
CA ALA A 413 -7.10 6.37 -12.15
C ALA A 413 -7.86 5.38 -13.06
N LEU A 414 -8.88 4.70 -12.54
CA LEU A 414 -9.72 3.77 -13.33
C LEU A 414 -10.54 4.50 -14.40
N ARG A 415 -10.91 5.76 -14.17
CA ARG A 415 -11.59 6.59 -15.16
C ARG A 415 -10.63 7.14 -16.23
N HIS A 416 -9.35 7.37 -15.91
CA HIS A 416 -8.32 7.77 -16.86
C HIS A 416 -7.73 6.58 -17.65
N THR A 417 -8.57 5.95 -18.47
CA THR A 417 -8.19 4.76 -19.28
C THR A 417 -7.06 5.02 -20.28
N ASP A 418 -6.85 6.27 -20.69
CA ASP A 418 -5.77 6.71 -21.57
C ASP A 418 -4.40 6.80 -20.85
N ARG A 419 -4.40 7.19 -19.57
CA ARG A 419 -3.19 7.25 -18.72
C ARG A 419 -2.84 5.88 -18.13
N PHE A 420 -3.86 5.15 -17.67
CA PHE A 420 -3.71 3.91 -16.89
C PHE A 420 -4.05 2.64 -17.70
N LYS A 421 -3.54 2.54 -18.93
CA LYS A 421 -3.87 1.46 -19.90
C LYS A 421 -3.60 0.04 -19.42
N ASN A 422 -2.64 -0.13 -18.49
CA ASN A 422 -2.23 -1.43 -17.97
C ASN A 422 -2.97 -1.79 -16.66
N VAL A 423 -3.89 -0.96 -16.18
CA VAL A 423 -4.73 -1.31 -15.03
C VAL A 423 -5.81 -2.29 -15.45
N SER A 424 -5.94 -3.39 -14.71
CA SER A 424 -6.93 -4.44 -14.99
C SER A 424 -8.10 -4.48 -14.02
N ALA A 425 -7.99 -3.85 -12.84
CA ALA A 425 -9.06 -3.76 -11.85
C ALA A 425 -8.73 -2.77 -10.72
N GLY A 426 -9.76 -2.44 -9.94
CA GLY A 426 -9.67 -1.64 -8.72
C GLY A 426 -10.13 -2.36 -7.46
N ILE A 427 -9.48 -2.08 -6.33
CA ILE A 427 -9.95 -2.44 -4.99
C ILE A 427 -9.98 -1.18 -4.11
N ILE A 428 -11.16 -0.82 -3.62
CA ILE A 428 -11.37 0.37 -2.80
C ILE A 428 -11.79 -0.01 -1.38
N TYR A 429 -10.96 0.32 -0.40
CA TYR A 429 -11.24 0.12 1.02
C TYR A 429 -11.77 1.42 1.63
N ASP A 430 -12.97 1.39 2.21
CA ASP A 430 -13.60 2.54 2.87
C ASP A 430 -13.41 3.86 2.11
N ILE A 431 -13.88 3.90 0.87
CA ILE A 431 -13.64 5.06 0.02
C ILE A 431 -14.25 6.32 0.62
N TRP A 432 -13.46 7.40 0.62
CA TRP A 432 -13.98 8.74 0.86
C TRP A 432 -14.52 9.26 -0.48
N GLY A 433 -15.84 9.21 -0.63
CA GLY A 433 -16.56 9.53 -1.86
C GLY A 433 -16.67 11.02 -2.15
N ALA A 434 -16.56 11.86 -1.11
CA ALA A 434 -16.73 13.30 -1.24
C ALA A 434 -15.75 14.00 -2.20
N PRO A 435 -14.46 13.63 -2.34
CA PRO A 435 -13.55 14.18 -3.36
C PRO A 435 -13.70 13.54 -4.75
N ILE A 436 -14.54 12.52 -4.92
CA ILE A 436 -14.72 11.89 -6.24
C ILE A 436 -15.51 12.85 -7.12
N LYS A 437 -15.03 13.07 -8.34
CA LYS A 437 -15.75 13.86 -9.34
C LYS A 437 -16.99 13.09 -9.79
N PRO A 438 -18.12 13.75 -10.10
CA PRO A 438 -19.18 13.09 -10.84
C PRO A 438 -18.61 12.47 -12.12
N PRO A 439 -19.17 11.35 -12.62
CA PRO A 439 -18.77 10.83 -13.92
C PRO A 439 -18.92 11.93 -14.97
N ALA A 440 -17.85 12.26 -15.67
CA ALA A 440 -17.90 13.29 -16.71
C ALA A 440 -18.83 12.85 -17.84
N GLU A 441 -19.45 13.80 -18.56
CA GLU A 441 -20.23 13.47 -19.77
C GLU A 441 -19.39 12.77 -20.84
N GLU A 442 -18.06 12.90 -20.75
CA GLU A 442 -17.11 12.22 -21.62
C GLU A 442 -17.11 10.70 -21.40
N PRO A 443 -17.43 9.89 -22.43
CA PRO A 443 -17.43 8.43 -22.31
C PRO A 443 -16.07 7.84 -21.90
N LYS A 444 -14.96 8.54 -22.17
CA LYS A 444 -13.61 8.07 -21.87
C LYS A 444 -13.21 8.21 -20.40
N HIS A 445 -13.93 9.04 -19.63
CA HIS A 445 -13.69 9.26 -18.19
C HIS A 445 -14.74 8.51 -17.37
N ARG A 446 -14.84 7.19 -17.60
CA ARG A 446 -15.77 6.28 -16.92
C ARG A 446 -15.08 4.98 -16.53
N ILE A 447 -15.61 4.31 -15.52
CA ILE A 447 -15.07 3.04 -15.03
C ILE A 447 -15.48 1.90 -15.96
N HIS A 448 -14.50 1.36 -16.70
CA HIS A 448 -14.64 0.22 -17.60
C HIS A 448 -13.80 -0.98 -17.12
N LEU A 449 -13.77 -1.21 -15.81
CA LEU A 449 -12.93 -2.23 -15.20
C LEU A 449 -13.65 -2.86 -14.01
N PRO A 450 -13.34 -4.13 -13.67
CA PRO A 450 -13.83 -4.76 -12.44
C PRO A 450 -13.48 -3.94 -11.19
N LEU A 451 -14.42 -3.87 -10.24
CA LEU A 451 -14.28 -3.06 -9.04
C LEU A 451 -14.77 -3.78 -7.78
N LEU A 452 -13.94 -3.82 -6.75
CA LEU A 452 -14.31 -4.32 -5.42
C LEU A 452 -14.29 -3.19 -4.40
N GLY A 453 -15.43 -2.92 -3.77
CA GLY A 453 -15.54 -2.05 -2.60
C GLY A 453 -15.70 -2.83 -1.30
N ILE A 454 -14.91 -2.47 -0.28
CA ILE A 454 -15.05 -3.03 1.08
C ILE A 454 -15.10 -1.88 2.08
N ASN A 455 -16.27 -1.67 2.67
CA ASN A 455 -16.53 -0.65 3.67
C ASN A 455 -16.40 -1.20 5.10
N SER A 456 -16.27 -0.27 6.04
CA SER A 456 -16.48 -0.48 7.47
C SER A 456 -17.89 -0.07 7.87
N GLU A 457 -18.41 -0.71 8.91
CA GLU A 457 -19.77 -0.45 9.39
C GLU A 457 -19.98 1.02 9.80
N ALA A 458 -19.01 1.62 10.49
CA ALA A 458 -19.15 3.02 10.89
C ALA A 458 -19.23 3.99 9.70
N PHE A 459 -18.45 3.73 8.64
CA PHE A 459 -18.39 4.58 7.44
C PHE A 459 -19.58 4.34 6.52
N MET A 460 -20.12 3.12 6.50
CA MET A 460 -21.37 2.75 5.81
C MET A 460 -22.56 3.60 6.25
N TYR A 461 -22.62 3.99 7.53
CA TYR A 461 -23.71 4.83 8.05
C TYR A 461 -23.72 6.27 7.52
N TRP A 462 -22.65 6.71 6.86
CA TRP A 462 -22.62 8.01 6.21
C TRP A 462 -23.33 7.93 4.85
N GLN A 463 -24.62 8.24 4.84
CA GLN A 463 -25.51 8.04 3.68
C GLN A 463 -24.96 8.64 2.38
N SER A 464 -24.58 9.92 2.36
CA SER A 464 -24.11 10.57 1.13
C SER A 464 -22.84 9.93 0.57
N ASN A 465 -21.94 9.50 1.47
CA ASN A 465 -20.75 8.75 1.07
C ASN A 465 -21.13 7.38 0.53
N PHE A 466 -22.02 6.66 1.22
CA PHE A 466 -22.48 5.34 0.80
C PHE A 466 -23.18 5.38 -0.57
N ASP A 467 -24.01 6.39 -0.83
CA ASP A 467 -24.67 6.62 -2.12
C ASP A 467 -23.63 6.87 -3.23
N ALA A 468 -22.59 7.66 -2.93
CA ALA A 468 -21.47 7.85 -3.84
C ALA A 468 -20.78 6.51 -4.15
N VAL A 469 -20.51 5.67 -3.15
CA VAL A 469 -19.91 4.34 -3.39
C VAL A 469 -20.80 3.46 -4.25
N GLN A 470 -22.12 3.44 -4.00
CA GLN A 470 -23.05 2.67 -4.82
C GLN A 470 -23.04 3.11 -6.28
N SER A 471 -23.01 4.43 -6.54
CA SER A 471 -22.97 4.95 -7.92
C SER A 471 -21.74 4.48 -8.70
N LEU A 472 -20.60 4.26 -8.04
CA LEU A 472 -19.40 3.73 -8.69
C LEU A 472 -19.54 2.25 -9.07
N MET A 473 -20.25 1.47 -8.26
CA MET A 473 -20.52 0.07 -8.57
C MET A 473 -21.48 -0.04 -9.75
N GLU A 474 -22.49 0.85 -9.78
CA GLU A 474 -23.43 0.98 -10.89
C GLU A 474 -22.69 1.38 -12.16
N GLU A 475 -21.81 2.38 -12.12
CA GLU A 475 -21.01 2.82 -13.26
C GLU A 475 -20.18 1.68 -13.88
N ALA A 476 -19.50 0.86 -13.05
CA ALA A 476 -18.75 -0.29 -13.55
C ALA A 476 -19.69 -1.38 -14.15
N SER A 477 -20.82 -1.63 -13.49
CA SER A 477 -21.79 -2.65 -13.91
C SER A 477 -22.52 -2.29 -15.19
N GLU A 478 -22.89 -1.02 -15.39
CA GLU A 478 -23.52 -0.49 -16.60
C GLU A 478 -22.65 -0.73 -17.84
N HIS A 479 -21.32 -0.64 -17.69
CA HIS A 479 -20.36 -0.95 -18.75
C HIS A 479 -20.03 -2.45 -18.88
N GLY A 480 -20.74 -3.32 -18.15
CA GLY A 480 -20.64 -4.77 -18.25
C GLY A 480 -19.49 -5.40 -17.45
N TYR A 481 -18.93 -4.69 -16.47
CA TYR A 481 -17.86 -5.20 -15.61
C TYR A 481 -18.39 -5.66 -14.25
N PRO A 482 -17.83 -6.72 -13.66
CA PRO A 482 -18.26 -7.20 -12.35
C PRO A 482 -17.86 -6.20 -11.25
N ALA A 483 -18.83 -5.85 -10.41
CA ALA A 483 -18.64 -4.97 -9.28
C ALA A 483 -19.22 -5.58 -7.99
N TYR A 484 -18.50 -5.47 -6.88
CA TYR A 484 -18.93 -5.98 -5.57
C TYR A 484 -18.79 -4.89 -4.51
N LEU A 485 -19.78 -4.76 -3.62
CA LEU A 485 -19.72 -3.87 -2.47
C LEU A 485 -20.07 -4.62 -1.19
N LEU A 486 -19.08 -4.73 -0.31
CA LEU A 486 -19.19 -5.43 0.97
C LEU A 486 -18.98 -4.46 2.15
N THR A 487 -19.48 -4.82 3.34
CA THR A 487 -19.19 -4.11 4.60
C THR A 487 -18.75 -5.10 5.67
N VAL A 488 -17.62 -4.84 6.33
CA VAL A 488 -17.15 -5.64 7.48
C VAL A 488 -17.86 -5.18 8.75
N ARG A 489 -18.61 -6.07 9.38
CA ARG A 489 -19.37 -5.77 10.60
C ARG A 489 -18.45 -5.57 11.81
N GLY A 490 -18.83 -4.65 12.68
CA GLY A 490 -18.13 -4.24 13.89
C GLY A 490 -16.88 -3.39 13.66
N SER A 491 -16.64 -2.97 12.42
CA SER A 491 -15.44 -2.24 12.03
C SER A 491 -15.67 -0.73 11.96
N VAL A 492 -14.57 0.02 12.06
CA VAL A 492 -14.53 1.48 11.92
C VAL A 492 -13.51 1.84 10.85
N HIS A 493 -13.51 3.09 10.38
CA HIS A 493 -12.64 3.53 9.28
C HIS A 493 -11.16 3.15 9.46
N ILE A 494 -10.61 3.35 10.67
CA ILE A 494 -9.20 3.05 10.94
C ILE A 494 -8.87 1.55 10.97
N THR A 495 -9.87 0.67 11.02
CA THR A 495 -9.72 -0.80 10.98
C THR A 495 -9.07 -1.29 9.68
N GLN A 496 -9.14 -0.51 8.61
CA GLN A 496 -8.49 -0.81 7.32
C GLN A 496 -6.95 -0.65 7.36
N SER A 497 -6.39 -0.14 8.46
CA SER A 497 -4.97 0.21 8.60
C SER A 497 -4.30 -0.47 9.80
N ASP A 498 -2.97 -0.40 9.85
CA ASP A 498 -2.14 -0.93 10.94
C ASP A 498 -2.42 -0.25 12.29
N PHE A 499 -2.99 0.95 12.31
CA PHE A 499 -3.31 1.66 13.55
C PHE A 499 -4.26 0.85 14.44
N SER A 500 -5.24 0.14 13.86
CA SER A 500 -6.17 -0.69 14.62
C SER A 500 -5.50 -1.90 15.28
N ILE A 501 -4.44 -2.41 14.66
CA ILE A 501 -3.60 -3.49 15.17
C ILE A 501 -2.68 -2.97 16.28
N LEU A 502 -1.98 -1.86 16.01
CA LEU A 502 -0.98 -1.29 16.91
C LEU A 502 -1.61 -0.64 18.14
N TYR A 503 -2.79 -0.04 17.99
CA TYR A 503 -3.49 0.69 19.04
C TYR A 503 -4.86 0.09 19.30
N ARG A 504 -4.93 -1.24 19.42
CA ARG A 504 -6.18 -2.00 19.61
C ARG A 504 -7.03 -1.50 20.78
N ARG A 505 -6.40 -1.16 21.91
CA ARG A 505 -7.13 -0.63 23.09
C ARG A 505 -7.72 0.74 22.77
N VAL A 506 -6.94 1.65 22.19
CA VAL A 506 -7.42 2.98 21.78
C VAL A 506 -8.58 2.86 20.80
N THR A 507 -8.45 2.01 19.78
CA THR A 507 -9.48 1.79 18.77
C THR A 507 -10.76 1.19 19.36
N SER A 508 -10.64 0.19 20.24
CA SER A 508 -11.82 -0.47 20.84
C SER A 508 -12.49 0.38 21.92
N TYR A 509 -11.75 1.14 22.72
CA TYR A 509 -12.30 1.97 23.80
C TYR A 509 -12.78 3.34 23.31
N LEU A 510 -12.02 4.03 22.43
CA LEU A 510 -12.39 5.37 21.96
C LEU A 510 -13.32 5.33 20.74
N LEU A 511 -13.01 4.49 19.75
CA LEU A 511 -13.78 4.40 18.49
C LEU A 511 -14.88 3.33 18.52
N LYS A 512 -14.96 2.57 19.62
CA LYS A 512 -15.98 1.53 19.87
C LYS A 512 -16.03 0.41 18.83
N ALA A 513 -14.92 0.16 18.13
CA ALA A 513 -14.81 -0.99 17.24
C ALA A 513 -15.00 -2.31 18.02
N THR A 514 -15.87 -3.18 17.49
CA THR A 514 -16.26 -4.46 18.12
C THR A 514 -15.61 -5.65 17.42
N VAL A 515 -15.22 -5.51 16.14
CA VAL A 515 -14.48 -6.53 15.39
C VAL A 515 -13.05 -6.70 15.90
N ASN A 516 -12.52 -7.91 15.82
CA ASN A 516 -11.10 -8.13 16.04
C ASN A 516 -10.30 -7.52 14.85
N PRO A 517 -9.33 -6.61 15.07
CA PRO A 517 -8.65 -5.92 13.98
C PRO A 517 -7.88 -6.87 13.05
N THR A 518 -7.30 -7.95 13.57
CA THR A 518 -6.63 -8.96 12.75
C THR A 518 -7.63 -9.76 11.91
N ARG A 519 -8.81 -10.09 12.46
CA ARG A 519 -9.88 -10.75 11.68
C ARG A 519 -10.45 -9.83 10.60
N ALA A 520 -10.57 -8.53 10.87
CA ALA A 520 -11.00 -7.57 9.85
C ALA A 520 -10.04 -7.53 8.65
N ILE A 521 -8.72 -7.52 8.91
CA ILE A 521 -7.71 -7.67 7.84
C ILE A 521 -7.85 -9.02 7.12
N ASP A 522 -8.10 -10.12 7.85
CA ASP A 522 -8.34 -11.43 7.22
C ASP A 522 -9.54 -11.38 6.26
N LEU A 523 -10.65 -10.75 6.66
CA LEU A 523 -11.86 -10.60 5.84
C LEU A 523 -11.59 -9.75 4.60
N ASN A 524 -10.87 -8.63 4.75
CA ASN A 524 -10.45 -7.79 3.62
C ASN A 524 -9.60 -8.58 2.62
N ILE A 525 -8.62 -9.34 3.10
CA ILE A 525 -7.75 -10.18 2.27
C ILE A 525 -8.54 -11.30 1.61
N SER A 526 -9.42 -12.00 2.32
CA SER A 526 -10.27 -13.05 1.75
C SER A 526 -11.12 -12.53 0.59
N ALA A 527 -11.86 -11.44 0.80
CA ALA A 527 -12.71 -10.86 -0.23
C ALA A 527 -11.89 -10.37 -1.43
N SER A 528 -10.72 -9.77 -1.18
CA SER A 528 -9.82 -9.30 -2.23
C SER A 528 -9.24 -10.45 -3.04
N LEU A 529 -8.80 -11.54 -2.40
CA LEU A 529 -8.27 -12.72 -3.08
C LEU A 529 -9.35 -13.45 -3.87
N GLU A 530 -10.56 -13.60 -3.31
CA GLU A 530 -11.72 -14.15 -4.02
C GLU A 530 -12.02 -13.34 -5.29
N PHE A 531 -12.00 -12.01 -5.20
CA PHE A 531 -12.21 -11.13 -6.34
C PHE A 531 -11.09 -11.23 -7.37
N LEU A 532 -9.83 -11.15 -6.94
CA LEU A 532 -8.66 -11.27 -7.82
C LEU A 532 -8.62 -12.63 -8.54
N ARG A 533 -9.07 -13.70 -7.89
CA ARG A 533 -9.20 -15.04 -8.51
C ARG A 533 -10.19 -15.07 -9.67
N LEU A 534 -11.23 -14.23 -9.63
CA LEU A 534 -12.21 -14.12 -10.70
C LEU A 534 -11.64 -13.38 -11.91
N ILE A 535 -10.80 -12.38 -11.68
CA ILE A 535 -10.41 -11.42 -12.73
C ILE A 535 -9.01 -11.60 -13.29
N LEU A 536 -8.12 -12.29 -12.58
CA LEU A 536 -6.76 -12.51 -13.05
C LEU A 536 -6.71 -13.67 -14.05
N PRO A 537 -5.84 -13.57 -15.06
CA PRO A 537 -5.76 -14.57 -16.11
C PRO A 537 -5.27 -15.92 -15.61
N HIS A 538 -5.69 -16.98 -16.30
CA HIS A 538 -5.18 -18.33 -16.07
C HIS A 538 -3.69 -18.43 -16.46
N PHE A 539 -3.34 -17.88 -17.62
CA PHE A 539 -1.97 -17.88 -18.12
C PHE A 539 -1.10 -16.82 -17.42
N GLY A 540 0.06 -17.25 -16.93
CA GLY A 540 1.00 -16.38 -16.21
C GLY A 540 0.96 -16.53 -14.68
N GLY A 541 0.25 -17.53 -14.15
CA GLY A 541 0.38 -18.00 -12.78
C GLY A 541 -0.42 -17.25 -11.73
N GLY A 542 -0.99 -16.08 -12.02
CA GLY A 542 -1.71 -15.27 -11.02
C GLY A 542 -2.89 -16.00 -10.38
N LYS A 543 -3.84 -16.49 -11.19
CA LYS A 543 -5.00 -17.26 -10.71
C LYS A 543 -4.56 -18.55 -10.02
N THR A 544 -3.61 -19.27 -10.59
CA THR A 544 -3.06 -20.53 -10.03
C THR A 544 -2.37 -20.34 -8.69
N ILE A 545 -1.61 -19.25 -8.51
CA ILE A 545 -0.98 -18.88 -7.24
C ILE A 545 -2.06 -18.66 -6.20
N ILE A 546 -3.10 -17.89 -6.53
CA ILE A 546 -4.21 -17.63 -5.62
C ILE A 546 -4.91 -18.96 -5.25
N ASP A 547 -5.29 -19.78 -6.23
CA ASP A 547 -5.98 -21.06 -6.02
C ASP A 547 -5.21 -22.01 -5.07
N ARG A 548 -3.87 -21.96 -5.10
CA ARG A 548 -3.01 -22.75 -4.22
C ARG A 548 -2.82 -22.13 -2.83
N CYS A 549 -2.80 -20.80 -2.75
CA CYS A 549 -2.45 -20.09 -1.52
C CYS A 549 -3.65 -19.70 -0.65
N MET A 550 -4.84 -19.48 -1.24
CA MET A 550 -5.96 -18.89 -0.51
C MET A 550 -6.87 -19.93 0.15
N THR A 551 -7.56 -19.50 1.20
CA THR A 551 -8.75 -20.20 1.71
C THR A 551 -9.98 -19.44 1.22
N ASP A 552 -10.77 -20.05 0.33
CA ASP A 552 -12.06 -19.51 -0.12
C ASP A 552 -13.04 -19.54 1.06
N GLU A 553 -13.45 -18.35 1.52
CA GLU A 553 -14.40 -18.19 2.62
C GLU A 553 -15.83 -17.95 2.12
N GLY A 554 -16.03 -17.83 0.80
CA GLY A 554 -17.31 -17.58 0.16
C GLY A 554 -17.84 -16.16 0.37
N LEU A 555 -16.99 -15.18 0.68
CA LEU A 555 -17.42 -13.81 1.00
C LEU A 555 -18.14 -13.13 -0.17
N LEU A 556 -17.73 -13.38 -1.40
CA LEU A 556 -18.41 -12.84 -2.60
C LEU A 556 -19.77 -13.50 -2.88
N LYS A 557 -20.05 -14.65 -2.25
CA LYS A 557 -21.31 -15.40 -2.38
C LYS A 557 -22.37 -14.97 -1.36
N THR A 558 -21.99 -14.13 -0.39
CA THR A 558 -22.89 -13.58 0.62
C THR A 558 -24.19 -13.06 0.00
N GLU A 559 -25.31 -13.39 0.63
CA GLU A 559 -26.63 -12.94 0.20
C GLU A 559 -26.72 -11.42 0.26
N LEU A 560 -27.47 -10.85 -0.69
CA LEU A 560 -27.66 -9.41 -0.74
C LEU A 560 -28.51 -8.98 0.44
N LEU A 561 -28.11 -7.91 1.11
CA LEU A 561 -28.84 -7.38 2.24
C LEU A 561 -30.17 -6.77 1.79
N GLU A 562 -31.27 -7.18 2.44
CA GLU A 562 -32.62 -6.66 2.14
C GLU A 562 -32.84 -5.26 2.73
N GLU A 563 -32.50 -5.08 4.02
CA GLU A 563 -32.66 -3.84 4.78
C GLU A 563 -31.36 -3.41 5.46
N MET A 564 -31.17 -2.11 5.64
CA MET A 564 -29.98 -1.56 6.28
C MET A 564 -30.00 -1.76 7.81
N PRO A 565 -29.02 -2.48 8.39
CA PRO A 565 -28.95 -2.69 9.83
C PRO A 565 -28.60 -1.39 10.54
N ASP A 566 -29.34 -1.02 11.56
CA ASP A 566 -29.12 0.17 12.40
C ASP A 566 -28.45 -0.16 13.76
N GLU A 567 -28.12 -1.44 13.99
CA GLU A 567 -27.72 -1.99 15.28
C GLU A 567 -26.60 -1.23 16.02
N HIS A 568 -25.62 -0.69 15.30
CA HIS A 568 -24.50 0.08 15.87
C HIS A 568 -24.44 1.53 15.38
N ARG A 569 -25.53 2.06 14.82
CA ARG A 569 -25.56 3.43 14.25
C ARG A 569 -25.28 4.48 15.35
N PRO A 570 -24.25 5.32 15.19
CA PRO A 570 -23.98 6.43 16.12
C PRO A 570 -24.98 7.58 15.92
N THR A 571 -25.04 8.51 16.89
CA THR A 571 -25.73 9.79 16.72
C THR A 571 -25.09 10.62 15.61
N GLU A 572 -25.85 11.53 14.98
CA GLU A 572 -25.42 12.29 13.79
C GLU A 572 -24.06 12.99 13.95
N GLN A 573 -23.77 13.48 15.15
CA GLN A 573 -22.49 14.13 15.49
C GLN A 573 -21.26 13.20 15.37
N PHE A 574 -21.44 11.88 15.35
CA PHE A 574 -20.35 10.90 15.33
C PHE A 574 -20.46 9.86 14.21
N ILE A 575 -21.33 10.11 13.21
CA ILE A 575 -21.40 9.31 11.98
C ILE A 575 -20.00 9.25 11.33
N ALA A 576 -19.67 8.10 10.73
CA ALA A 576 -18.36 7.78 10.14
C ALA A 576 -17.17 7.64 11.12
N ALA A 577 -17.28 8.11 12.37
CA ALA A 577 -16.18 8.14 13.33
C ALA A 577 -16.19 7.00 14.36
N LYS A 578 -17.37 6.61 14.88
CA LYS A 578 -17.48 5.59 15.93
C LYS A 578 -18.75 4.75 15.81
N LEU A 579 -18.77 3.58 16.44
CA LEU A 579 -19.98 2.76 16.59
C LEU A 579 -20.72 3.08 17.90
N ARG A 580 -22.04 2.84 17.95
CA ARG A 580 -22.82 2.87 19.18
C ARG A 580 -22.89 1.46 19.79
N VAL A 581 -22.47 1.34 21.05
CA VAL A 581 -22.57 0.10 21.83
C VAL A 581 -23.28 0.42 23.13
N GLU A 582 -24.47 -0.17 23.35
CA GLU A 582 -25.23 0.04 24.59
C GLU A 582 -24.62 -0.75 25.76
N HIS A 583 -24.68 -0.19 26.98
CA HIS A 583 -24.24 -0.83 28.24
C HIS A 583 -22.82 -1.45 28.19
N GLU A 584 -21.83 -0.67 27.75
CA GLU A 584 -20.46 -1.07 27.38
C GLU A 584 -19.72 -1.93 28.43
N PHE A 585 -19.80 -1.56 29.72
CA PHE A 585 -19.12 -2.28 30.80
C PHE A 585 -19.76 -3.64 31.11
N ARG A 586 -21.10 -3.68 31.18
CA ARG A 586 -21.86 -4.91 31.44
C ARG A 586 -21.73 -5.90 30.29
N ASN A 587 -21.84 -5.43 29.05
CA ASN A 587 -21.80 -6.31 27.86
C ASN A 587 -20.41 -6.92 27.61
N ARG A 588 -19.32 -6.20 27.85
CA ARG A 588 -17.95 -6.75 27.73
C ARG A 588 -17.63 -7.76 28.83
N LEU A 589 -18.09 -7.53 30.07
CA LEU A 589 -17.91 -8.46 31.17
C LEU A 589 -18.73 -9.74 30.95
N VAL A 590 -20.00 -9.58 30.55
CA VAL A 590 -20.90 -10.69 30.22
C VAL A 590 -20.39 -11.48 29.02
N SER A 591 -19.85 -10.85 27.97
CA SER A 591 -19.36 -11.59 26.80
C SER A 591 -18.05 -12.33 27.04
N ALA A 592 -17.19 -11.86 27.94
CA ALA A 592 -16.02 -12.61 28.40
C ALA A 592 -16.42 -13.85 29.22
N VAL A 593 -17.39 -13.70 30.13
CA VAL A 593 -17.94 -14.79 30.96
C VAL A 593 -18.72 -15.79 30.10
N ARG A 594 -19.56 -15.31 29.18
CA ARG A 594 -20.34 -16.12 28.23
C ARG A 594 -19.41 -16.88 27.28
N ARG A 595 -18.33 -16.27 26.77
CA ARG A 595 -17.27 -16.96 25.98
C ARG A 595 -16.50 -18.02 26.78
N LYS A 596 -16.41 -17.88 28.10
CA LYS A 596 -15.75 -18.85 29.00
C LYS A 596 -16.69 -20.00 29.37
N LEU A 597 -17.98 -19.71 29.57
CA LEU A 597 -19.04 -20.70 29.79
C LEU A 597 -19.35 -21.52 28.53
N LYS A 598 -19.46 -20.88 27.36
CA LYS A 598 -19.62 -21.58 26.06
C LYS A 598 -18.43 -22.50 25.75
N ARG A 599 -17.23 -22.18 26.26
CA ARG A 599 -16.04 -23.03 26.17
C ARG A 599 -16.07 -24.25 27.11
N LYS A 600 -16.84 -24.21 28.20
CA LYS A 600 -17.00 -25.31 29.16
C LYS A 600 -18.14 -26.26 28.79
N TYR A 601 -19.10 -25.81 27.99
CA TYR A 601 -20.29 -26.57 27.59
C TYR A 601 -20.35 -26.70 26.06
N HIS A 602 -19.61 -27.65 25.48
CA HIS A 602 -19.79 -28.09 24.10
C HIS A 602 -20.19 -29.56 24.05
N HIS A 603 -21.49 -29.80 24.20
CA HIS A 603 -22.26 -30.85 23.54
C HIS A 603 -23.70 -30.36 23.50
N SER A 604 -24.05 -29.57 22.46
CA SER A 604 -25.40 -29.34 21.92
C SER A 604 -25.31 -28.21 20.88
N ALA A 605 -25.83 -28.48 19.68
CA ALA A 605 -25.80 -27.60 18.52
C ALA A 605 -26.40 -26.21 18.82
N GLY A 606 -25.58 -25.16 18.65
CA GLY A 606 -26.08 -23.78 18.54
C GLY A 606 -26.37 -23.44 17.07
N PRO A 607 -27.06 -22.31 16.79
CA PRO A 607 -27.28 -21.87 15.42
C PRO A 607 -25.93 -21.74 14.69
N GLY A 608 -25.88 -22.29 13.47
CA GLY A 608 -24.66 -22.36 12.65
C GLY A 608 -24.10 -20.98 12.34
N TYR A 609 -22.78 -20.91 12.16
CA TYR A 609 -22.10 -19.71 11.66
C TYR A 609 -22.61 -19.38 10.25
N SER A 610 -22.96 -18.12 10.01
CA SER A 610 -23.23 -17.59 8.67
C SER A 610 -22.17 -16.55 8.29
N ILE A 611 -21.85 -16.44 7.01
CA ILE A 611 -20.93 -15.40 6.51
C ILE A 611 -21.51 -14.01 6.79
N SER A 612 -22.84 -13.88 6.70
CA SER A 612 -23.59 -12.65 7.01
C SER A 612 -23.45 -12.18 8.46
N ASP A 613 -22.91 -13.03 9.36
CA ASP A 613 -22.58 -12.64 10.72
C ASP A 613 -21.38 -11.67 10.77
N GLU A 614 -20.43 -11.77 9.83
CA GLU A 614 -19.19 -10.98 9.80
C GLU A 614 -19.15 -9.94 8.67
N VAL A 615 -19.86 -10.18 7.55
CA VAL A 615 -19.81 -9.34 6.34
C VAL A 615 -21.21 -9.15 5.76
N TRP A 616 -21.56 -7.92 5.39
CA TRP A 616 -22.78 -7.63 4.63
C TRP A 616 -22.46 -7.38 3.16
N SER A 617 -23.35 -7.78 2.26
CA SER A 617 -23.24 -7.53 0.82
C SER A 617 -24.31 -6.54 0.38
N HIS A 618 -23.89 -5.47 -0.30
CA HIS A 618 -24.76 -4.37 -0.72
C HIS A 618 -24.93 -4.27 -2.24
N PHE A 619 -23.99 -4.82 -2.99
CA PHE A 619 -23.99 -4.83 -4.45
C PHE A 619 -23.19 -6.04 -4.94
N LYS A 620 -23.73 -6.78 -5.91
CA LYS A 620 -23.02 -7.87 -6.62
C LYS A 620 -23.61 -8.09 -8.01
N PRO A 621 -22.83 -8.60 -8.99
CA PRO A 621 -23.38 -8.97 -10.29
C PRO A 621 -24.38 -10.11 -10.17
N THR A 622 -25.32 -10.20 -11.13
CA THR A 622 -26.14 -11.41 -11.30
C THR A 622 -25.26 -12.58 -11.75
N GLU A 623 -25.71 -13.81 -11.51
CA GLU A 623 -24.99 -15.01 -11.97
C GLU A 623 -24.82 -15.03 -13.49
N GLU A 624 -25.83 -14.56 -14.22
CA GLU A 624 -25.82 -14.46 -15.69
C GLU A 624 -24.78 -13.44 -16.18
N GLN A 625 -24.73 -12.24 -15.59
CA GLN A 625 -23.74 -11.21 -15.96
C GLN A 625 -22.32 -11.69 -15.67
N LEU A 626 -22.10 -12.28 -14.49
CA LEU A 626 -20.80 -12.78 -14.09
C LEU A 626 -20.34 -13.88 -15.05
N LYS A 627 -21.22 -14.84 -15.36
CA LYS A 627 -20.93 -15.89 -16.33
C LYS A 627 -20.61 -15.32 -17.72
N LYS A 628 -21.43 -14.39 -18.21
CA LYS A 628 -21.21 -13.72 -19.50
C LYS A 628 -19.86 -13.02 -19.57
N TRP A 629 -19.45 -12.36 -18.48
CA TRP A 629 -18.16 -11.69 -18.39
C TRP A 629 -17.00 -12.69 -18.38
N ILE A 630 -17.09 -13.75 -17.56
CA ILE A 630 -16.09 -14.83 -17.51
C ILE A 630 -15.92 -15.47 -18.89
N ASP A 631 -17.02 -15.88 -19.54
CA ASP A 631 -17.01 -16.50 -20.87
C ASP A 631 -16.41 -15.55 -21.93
N ALA A 632 -16.55 -14.24 -21.77
CA ALA A 632 -15.95 -13.25 -22.66
C ALA A 632 -14.44 -13.11 -22.43
N GLU A 633 -13.98 -13.08 -21.18
CA GLU A 633 -12.57 -13.01 -20.84
C GLU A 633 -11.82 -14.29 -21.22
N GLU A 634 -12.37 -15.47 -20.97
CA GLU A 634 -11.77 -16.75 -21.39
C GLU A 634 -11.63 -16.85 -22.92
N ARG A 635 -12.61 -16.31 -23.66
CA ARG A 635 -12.51 -16.18 -25.13
C ARG A 635 -11.44 -15.19 -25.57
N LYS A 636 -11.22 -14.10 -24.82
CA LYS A 636 -10.12 -13.16 -25.11
C LYS A 636 -8.77 -13.79 -24.82
N GLU A 637 -8.63 -14.49 -23.70
CA GLU A 637 -7.40 -15.19 -23.33
C GLU A 637 -7.04 -16.28 -24.34
N SER A 638 -7.99 -17.13 -24.70
CA SER A 638 -7.77 -18.17 -25.72
C SER A 638 -7.40 -17.60 -27.09
N ARG A 639 -7.93 -16.44 -27.49
CA ARG A 639 -7.49 -15.74 -28.71
C ARG A 639 -6.04 -15.26 -28.61
N ILE A 640 -5.68 -14.59 -27.52
CA ILE A 640 -4.33 -14.02 -27.35
C ILE A 640 -3.26 -15.12 -27.31
N TYR A 641 -3.53 -16.21 -26.59
CA TYR A 641 -2.56 -17.29 -26.40
C TYR A 641 -2.67 -18.42 -27.43
N GLY A 642 -3.83 -18.63 -28.05
CA GLY A 642 -4.02 -19.62 -29.11
C GLY A 642 -3.29 -19.27 -30.41
N THR A 643 -3.18 -17.98 -30.75
CA THR A 643 -2.39 -17.53 -31.93
C THR A 643 -0.88 -17.61 -31.70
N SER A 644 -0.44 -17.66 -30.43
CA SER A 644 0.99 -17.82 -30.08
C SER A 644 1.45 -19.28 -30.14
N ALA A 645 0.53 -20.26 -30.14
CA ALA A 645 0.85 -21.67 -30.26
C ALA A 645 1.03 -22.15 -31.73
N GLU A 646 0.50 -21.40 -32.71
CA GLU A 646 0.58 -21.77 -34.13
C GLU A 646 1.74 -21.12 -34.90
N LYS A 647 2.50 -20.21 -34.27
CA LYS A 647 3.73 -19.63 -34.86
C LYS A 647 4.90 -19.67 -33.88
N GLY A 648 5.42 -20.88 -33.67
CA GLY A 648 6.74 -21.08 -33.09
C GLY A 648 7.82 -20.76 -34.12
N ASP A 649 8.27 -19.52 -34.15
CA ASP A 649 9.61 -19.17 -34.65
C ASP A 649 10.15 -17.97 -33.83
N PRO A 650 11.32 -18.07 -33.17
CA PRO A 650 11.79 -17.04 -32.27
C PRO A 650 12.66 -16.04 -33.04
N LYS A 651 12.09 -14.93 -33.51
CA LYS A 651 12.84 -13.70 -33.82
C LYS A 651 11.91 -12.48 -33.90
N ASP A 652 12.34 -11.43 -33.21
CA ASP A 652 11.96 -10.03 -33.35
C ASP A 652 10.53 -9.58 -32.98
N THR A 653 10.40 -9.04 -31.76
CA THR A 653 9.47 -7.92 -31.50
C THR A 653 10.26 -6.70 -31.02
N ALA A 654 11.02 -6.13 -31.95
CA ALA A 654 11.49 -4.76 -31.86
C ALA A 654 10.45 -3.82 -32.49
N SER A 655 9.98 -2.86 -31.70
CA SER A 655 9.55 -1.51 -32.08
C SER A 655 8.89 -1.33 -33.46
N LYS A 656 7.58 -1.11 -33.48
CA LYS A 656 6.96 -0.17 -34.43
C LYS A 656 5.85 0.65 -33.75
N THR A 657 6.23 1.86 -33.37
CA THR A 657 5.35 3.03 -33.31
C THR A 657 4.77 3.29 -34.71
N ALA A 658 3.45 3.43 -34.81
CA ALA A 658 2.79 3.86 -36.04
C ALA A 658 2.27 5.29 -35.83
N ASP A 659 2.98 6.23 -36.46
CA ASP A 659 2.43 7.50 -36.91
C ASP A 659 1.44 7.21 -38.05
N SER A 660 0.26 7.79 -37.95
CA SER A 660 -0.74 7.77 -39.01
C SER A 660 -0.74 9.10 -39.76
N THR A 661 -0.12 9.13 -40.93
CA THR A 661 -0.49 10.05 -42.02
C THR A 661 -0.87 9.22 -43.22
N GLY A 662 -2.14 9.27 -43.60
CA GLY A 662 -2.65 8.56 -44.77
C GLY A 662 -2.13 9.17 -46.05
N THR A 663 -2.09 8.35 -47.10
CA THR A 663 -2.63 8.66 -48.44
C THR A 663 -2.73 7.33 -49.19
N THR A 664 -3.89 7.13 -49.79
CA THR A 664 -4.29 6.07 -50.73
C THR A 664 -3.40 6.04 -51.98
N ILE A 665 -3.21 4.87 -52.59
CA ILE A 665 -3.45 4.59 -54.02
C ILE A 665 -3.09 3.12 -54.32
N ASP A 666 -3.92 2.54 -55.17
CA ASP A 666 -3.94 1.22 -55.77
C ASP A 666 -2.61 0.78 -56.42
N ASP A 667 -2.31 -0.53 -56.50
CA ASP A 667 -2.67 -1.35 -57.68
C ASP A 667 -1.94 -2.72 -57.70
N VAL A 668 -2.71 -3.70 -58.17
CA VAL A 668 -2.43 -4.97 -58.87
C VAL A 668 -1.00 -5.57 -58.89
N GLY A 669 -0.95 -6.90 -58.63
CA GLY A 669 -0.45 -7.81 -59.66
C GLY A 669 0.71 -8.75 -59.33
N ASN A 670 0.35 -9.97 -58.94
CA ASN A 670 0.71 -11.21 -59.62
C ASN A 670 2.14 -11.81 -59.53
N ASN A 671 2.12 -13.08 -59.11
CA ASN A 671 2.83 -14.26 -59.64
C ASN A 671 4.26 -14.66 -59.21
N ASN A 672 4.29 -15.94 -58.79
CA ASN A 672 5.23 -17.01 -59.14
C ASN A 672 6.58 -17.14 -58.41
N ARG A 673 6.59 -18.17 -57.54
CA ARG A 673 7.64 -19.20 -57.35
C ARG A 673 8.12 -19.79 -58.72
N PRO A 674 9.26 -20.51 -58.83
CA PRO A 674 9.88 -21.37 -57.80
C PRO A 674 11.43 -21.41 -57.72
N SER A 675 11.87 -22.14 -56.70
CA SER A 675 13.16 -22.77 -56.34
C SER A 675 14.19 -23.07 -57.44
N LEU A 676 15.48 -23.02 -57.07
CA LEU A 676 16.46 -24.13 -57.21
C LEU A 676 17.86 -23.81 -56.60
N SER A 677 18.35 -24.76 -55.80
CA SER A 677 19.68 -25.40 -55.73
C SER A 677 21.02 -24.63 -55.65
N ASP A 678 21.85 -25.16 -54.74
CA ASP A 678 23.28 -25.51 -54.84
C ASP A 678 24.40 -24.48 -54.61
N ALA A 679 25.18 -24.82 -53.57
CA ALA A 679 26.63 -25.05 -53.57
C ALA A 679 27.64 -23.89 -53.29
N ASP A 680 28.52 -24.23 -52.32
CA ASP A 680 29.99 -24.11 -52.30
C ASP A 680 30.73 -23.13 -51.37
N GLU A 681 31.71 -23.78 -50.72
CA GLU A 681 33.07 -23.39 -50.30
C GLU A 681 33.37 -22.68 -48.96
N GLU A 682 33.77 -23.53 -48.01
CA GLU A 682 35.08 -23.58 -47.33
C GLU A 682 35.86 -22.29 -47.00
N GLN A 683 36.23 -22.15 -45.72
CA GLN A 683 37.65 -22.22 -45.32
C GLN A 683 37.80 -22.49 -43.81
N ARG A 684 38.55 -23.55 -43.49
CA ARG A 684 39.06 -23.92 -42.16
C ARG A 684 40.45 -23.30 -41.94
N ILE A 685 40.76 -22.96 -40.69
CA ILE A 685 42.11 -23.17 -40.10
C ILE A 685 41.91 -23.74 -38.69
N ASP A 686 42.76 -24.71 -38.39
CA ASP A 686 42.75 -25.73 -37.34
C ASP A 686 43.67 -25.36 -36.14
N ASP A 687 43.74 -26.30 -35.20
CA ASP A 687 44.70 -26.55 -34.11
C ASP A 687 44.13 -26.35 -32.69
N SER A 688 43.65 -27.41 -32.03
CA SER A 688 44.38 -28.52 -31.33
C SER A 688 45.00 -28.03 -29.99
N GLU A 689 45.01 -28.73 -28.87
CA GLU A 689 44.78 -30.14 -28.55
C GLU A 689 44.53 -30.31 -27.02
N VAL A 690 44.08 -31.51 -26.68
CA VAL A 690 43.63 -32.05 -25.38
C VAL A 690 44.80 -32.37 -24.43
N ARG A 691 44.60 -32.33 -23.09
CA ARG A 691 44.94 -33.40 -22.12
C ARG A 691 44.77 -33.03 -20.63
N THR A 692 43.89 -33.76 -19.96
CA THR A 692 43.97 -34.19 -18.54
C THR A 692 44.91 -35.42 -18.43
N PRO A 693 45.50 -35.83 -17.27
CA PRO A 693 44.74 -36.45 -16.17
C PRO A 693 45.29 -36.36 -14.72
N SER A 694 44.38 -36.70 -13.80
CA SER A 694 44.47 -37.24 -12.41
C SER A 694 45.80 -37.57 -11.72
N GLY A 695 45.83 -37.43 -10.39
CA GLY A 695 46.69 -38.21 -9.49
C GLY A 695 46.63 -37.81 -8.02
N SER A 696 46.33 -38.78 -7.15
CA SER A 696 46.13 -38.77 -5.69
C SER A 696 47.42 -38.62 -4.85
N ASP A 697 47.34 -38.12 -3.61
CA ASP A 697 47.40 -38.93 -2.37
C ASP A 697 47.61 -38.14 -1.05
N LYS A 698 46.91 -38.67 -0.02
CA LYS A 698 47.04 -38.67 1.46
C LYS A 698 48.33 -38.06 2.08
N LYS A 699 48.37 -37.47 3.30
CA LYS A 699 48.11 -38.11 4.61
C LYS A 699 48.42 -37.12 5.77
N ASP A 700 47.62 -37.22 6.84
CA ASP A 700 47.85 -37.02 8.29
C ASP A 700 49.10 -36.29 8.83
N THR A 701 48.90 -35.39 9.80
CA THR A 701 49.11 -35.72 11.23
C THR A 701 48.61 -34.63 12.20
N GLN A 702 47.93 -35.08 13.26
CA GLN A 702 47.63 -34.37 14.50
C GLN A 702 48.91 -34.06 15.30
N LYS A 703 48.92 -32.95 16.07
CA LYS A 703 49.09 -33.04 17.54
C LYS A 703 48.72 -31.74 18.27
N ARG A 704 48.33 -31.99 19.52
CA ARG A 704 47.63 -31.22 20.53
C ARG A 704 48.64 -30.62 21.54
N VAL A 705 48.09 -29.86 22.50
CA VAL A 705 48.59 -29.57 23.88
C VAL A 705 49.19 -28.16 24.03
N GLU A 706 48.90 -27.31 25.03
CA GLU A 706 47.89 -27.18 26.10
C GLU A 706 48.11 -25.79 26.75
N THR A 707 47.08 -25.33 27.48
CA THR A 707 47.12 -24.57 28.76
C THR A 707 47.88 -23.24 28.89
N SER A 708 47.15 -22.17 29.22
CA SER A 708 47.02 -21.67 30.61
C SER A 708 46.50 -20.23 30.61
N GLY A 709 45.59 -19.94 31.55
CA GLY A 709 44.85 -18.68 31.60
C GLY A 709 45.59 -17.50 32.20
N ASN A 710 44.91 -16.35 32.16
CA ASN A 710 44.84 -15.46 33.31
C ASN A 710 43.53 -14.67 33.29
N LYS A 711 42.94 -14.56 34.48
CA LYS A 711 41.82 -13.69 34.87
C LYS A 711 42.37 -12.30 35.23
N LEU A 712 41.41 -11.38 35.44
CA LEU A 712 41.49 -10.06 36.09
C LEU A 712 41.76 -8.90 35.11
N GLN A 713 41.19 -7.71 35.26
CA GLN A 713 39.98 -7.17 35.87
C GLN A 713 39.98 -5.69 35.42
N ASP A 714 38.79 -5.09 35.33
CA ASP A 714 38.49 -3.66 35.38
C ASP A 714 39.63 -2.63 35.25
N GLU A 715 39.50 -1.71 34.30
CA GLU A 715 39.56 -0.28 34.62
C GLU A 715 38.83 0.56 33.57
N ALA A 716 37.93 1.39 34.09
CA ALA A 716 37.20 2.41 33.38
C ALA A 716 38.10 3.61 33.11
N GLN A 717 37.99 4.23 31.93
CA GLN A 717 38.31 5.65 31.84
C GLN A 717 37.39 6.35 30.84
N GLU A 718 36.61 7.25 31.42
CA GLU A 718 35.84 8.30 30.78
C GLU A 718 36.76 9.16 29.89
N ASP A 719 36.26 9.58 28.73
CA ASP A 719 36.68 10.86 28.17
C ASP A 719 35.47 11.65 27.67
N LYS A 720 35.25 12.76 28.38
CA LYS A 720 34.26 13.79 28.12
C LYS A 720 34.77 14.68 26.98
N ALA A 721 34.03 14.77 25.88
CA ALA A 721 34.15 15.88 24.95
C ALA A 721 32.83 16.64 24.89
N GLN A 722 32.89 17.86 25.43
CA GLN A 722 31.80 18.78 25.72
C GLN A 722 30.96 19.15 24.50
N ALA A 723 29.64 19.10 24.70
CA ALA A 723 28.66 19.75 23.85
C ALA A 723 28.88 21.27 23.86
N ARG A 724 29.25 21.83 22.69
CA ARG A 724 29.12 23.27 22.44
C ARG A 724 27.69 23.55 22.00
N HIS A 725 26.93 24.14 22.90
CA HIS A 725 25.71 24.88 22.59
C HIS A 725 25.97 25.85 21.44
N THR A 726 25.23 25.70 20.35
CA THR A 726 24.98 26.79 19.41
C THR A 726 23.50 27.09 19.46
N ASN A 727 23.18 28.20 20.14
CA ASN A 727 21.91 28.88 20.02
C ASN A 727 21.75 29.29 18.56
N ASN A 728 20.84 28.64 17.83
CA ASN A 728 20.27 29.25 16.64
C ASN A 728 18.93 29.83 17.01
N ALA A 729 18.91 31.16 17.01
CA ALA A 729 17.75 31.99 17.13
C ALA A 729 16.67 31.52 16.16
N SER A 730 15.50 31.23 16.73
CA SER A 730 14.24 31.22 16.02
C SER A 730 14.03 32.61 15.41
N ALA A 731 14.23 32.73 14.10
CA ALA A 731 13.63 33.82 13.36
C ALA A 731 12.12 33.58 13.39
N ALA A 732 11.43 34.34 14.24
CA ALA A 732 10.00 34.48 14.20
C ALA A 732 9.62 35.10 12.85
N ALA A 733 9.04 34.27 11.98
CA ALA A 733 8.18 34.73 10.91
C ALA A 733 6.75 34.46 11.36
N ASP A 734 6.12 35.52 11.84
CA ASP A 734 4.68 35.59 12.10
C ASP A 734 3.93 35.52 10.75
N GLY A 735 2.79 34.81 10.71
CA GLY A 735 1.88 34.82 9.55
C GLY A 735 1.39 33.46 9.03
N GLY A 736 0.25 33.00 9.55
CA GLY A 736 -0.62 31.98 8.95
C GLY A 736 -0.36 30.54 9.42
N SER A 737 -0.97 30.13 10.53
CA SER A 737 -0.80 28.79 11.08
C SER A 737 -1.32 27.70 10.14
N ASN A 738 -0.41 26.96 9.47
CA ASN A 738 -0.67 25.65 8.85
C ASN A 738 -0.82 24.52 9.89
N GLY A 739 -1.15 24.85 11.14
CA GLY A 739 -1.40 23.87 12.20
C GLY A 739 -2.82 23.32 12.08
N ALA A 740 -3.03 22.08 12.52
CA ALA A 740 -4.38 21.56 12.72
C ALA A 740 -5.17 22.52 13.63
N PRO A 741 -6.43 22.83 13.31
CA PRO A 741 -7.34 23.49 14.24
C PRO A 741 -7.38 22.75 15.58
N PRO A 742 -7.66 23.48 16.69
CA PRO A 742 -7.78 22.89 18.02
C PRO A 742 -8.84 21.78 18.13
N ASP A 743 -9.76 21.66 17.15
CA ASP A 743 -10.90 20.73 17.15
C ASP A 743 -10.91 19.77 15.92
N THR A 744 -9.74 19.32 15.45
CA THR A 744 -9.64 18.34 14.34
C THR A 744 -10.15 16.94 14.70
N TRP A 745 -10.29 16.05 13.71
CA TRP A 745 -10.85 14.68 13.86
C TRP A 745 -10.17 13.80 14.92
N LEU A 746 -8.91 14.09 15.29
CA LEU A 746 -8.20 13.43 16.42
C LEU A 746 -8.42 14.11 17.78
N GLY A 747 -9.02 15.30 17.80
CA GLY A 747 -9.45 16.08 18.96
C GLY A 747 -10.68 15.52 19.69
N ILE A 748 -11.11 14.28 19.39
CA ILE A 748 -12.17 13.55 20.13
C ILE A 748 -11.65 13.05 21.49
N VAL A 749 -10.84 13.86 22.18
CA VAL A 749 -10.57 13.73 23.60
C VAL A 749 -10.59 15.13 24.24
N PRO A 750 -11.76 15.64 24.62
CA PRO A 750 -11.86 16.84 25.46
C PRO A 750 -11.07 16.68 26.78
N ALA A 751 -10.91 15.44 27.25
CA ALA A 751 -10.39 15.09 28.57
C ALA A 751 -8.87 15.28 28.79
N LEU A 752 -8.11 15.79 27.82
CA LEU A 752 -6.68 16.11 28.00
C LEU A 752 -6.36 17.60 27.91
N ARG A 753 -7.36 18.44 27.62
CA ARG A 753 -7.16 19.90 27.49
C ARG A 753 -7.18 20.61 28.84
N GLU A 754 -7.92 20.06 29.81
CA GLU A 754 -7.93 20.54 31.19
C GLU A 754 -7.13 19.57 32.04
N GLY A 755 -5.92 19.98 32.44
CA GLY A 755 -5.22 19.34 33.55
C GLY A 755 -6.10 19.35 34.81
N PRO A 756 -5.78 18.55 35.85
CA PRO A 756 -6.59 18.50 37.05
C PRO A 756 -6.73 19.90 37.63
N GLN A 757 -7.94 20.45 37.58
CA GLN A 757 -8.28 21.66 38.31
C GLN A 757 -8.11 21.31 39.79
N GLN A 758 -7.08 21.89 40.42
CA GLN A 758 -6.99 21.92 41.87
C GLN A 758 -8.17 22.75 42.38
N GLN A 759 -9.11 22.08 43.06
CA GLN A 759 -9.92 22.72 44.10
C GLN A 759 -9.27 22.43 45.44
#